data_AF-A0A914C6A2-F1
#
_entry.id   AF-A0A914C6A2-F1
#
_cell.length_a   1.000
_cell.length_b   1.000
_cell.length_c   1.000
_cell.angle_alpha   90.00
_cell.angle_beta   90.00
_cell.angle_gamma   90.00
#
_symmetry.space_group_name_H-M   'P 1'
#
loop_
_entity.id
_entity.type
_entity.pdbx_description
1 polymer ?
#
loop_
_entity_poly.entity_id
_entity_poly.type
_entity_poly.pdbx_seq_one_letter_code
_entity_poly.pdbx_strand_id
1 'polypeptide(L)'
;MFHPRNLILGVFVVVFVTTGYASSEDGIIENFEKFFEKWDPQKEPLIRDDLLVTLPRNDTELHRNKRAASQLYPVNLNSGVTFCWIPGYTGAHCEFPICEQLNRHNHGEASPTPVPINYNYRPNATIPTWFNVDSTISLLIIKLHSDGNNTIRCQTFYEDGTEIGSSNDFSSTNGVETIYQYPVLGKPGVYWVQPFSASDNTTALQTFISTFISGISDIDLDIELGFVTNYGNNQPERSDNPIAYTYQNTLNVVVADVKHLDIPGTLSTVTIYSQYSELTLPSPLRVRYGCSYKYYFDSFYCRSIGQYYARFEGYDFYGFSFTRWGRFDCLPALEQSSTPTLPPTPTPTSPTSCRNDGVLITRNDSSAYCYCQGLWTGNQCEVPLCANGGTMMSNNTCSCSGGWTGVHCDFLYCEDIAGISDLGLDPMIVFVIRLRASIAPIISQIRDQILKLQANYNFNPEYFTRFAVAVFNNDQFISLNPYTSVDQLILFLNMTSGNSDLSGGCRDSVYGALWQAVNGLQISKKSPIYVITDALPDDHQTYQESIYQKNAYWNAPINFIYVDTHPVTCPLDRYDPAYLAMWRMAERSAGLVNYIPQSGNNNTGDLFYNLVWNTYYKGHLVYIDDEKTCSNQPVYETISIDSNDRFWKITFIVVGLNISINLVNPDQVVQTNLTLILDYQLGDTWVYRFNGLETGTWTFSVISGTANAGCAFRVWALELPDNTNGYTDYNLAWGATPAIVFDAWYREPVWQQSLHIVARIDNYPNSTRPKVLYPEFVSAELTIHAQTDNGRQLVLASNGIWRSGCSMQLFFPIMSTFTCQVPDQLLYLTIYVRDPLGYMIQRAGVFYCNYVVATIAPSPSPGTCENSGIFYNNTCVCPPDWTGDYCQTPICYNGGTLFGNIYCQCPPGIGGPNCQFIQCLQANPSPGFNIHRRSLAFLLDITRYNAATLSLLARTIQQTISDIRSQHAEWIENYFVYAFNSTGVTLLSSAQPYDEAHIVNAFGQAAMLASGGDAACTVQTYQAIIQISPFLVRNSYIYLYQAATPDNSNFDAILNASYTVDQARHMLMIHAAQDDANFFGPCNGSLFEYEVLAELAELSQGRFMNLRSSSMPDTLKLLPTMYSSGVVYRRYFNDCSSVQTVFAPVDSYAQSMQVVIRGLGNIQYTINQPNGQVYSNNLIGTYLNDQLNGWTVLDIRKGIGAIQTPKALGATFYAESNEGLAIQP
;
A
#
# COMPACT_ATOMS: atom_id res chain seq x y z
N MET A 1 64.29 -13.08 -7.47
CA MET A 1 64.06 -13.46 -8.88
C MET A 1 63.48 -14.86 -8.94
N PHE A 2 62.18 -15.00 -9.18
CA PHE A 2 61.61 -16.10 -9.97
C PHE A 2 60.22 -15.67 -10.47
N HIS A 3 59.98 -15.91 -11.75
CA HIS A 3 58.84 -15.44 -12.56
C HIS A 3 57.52 -16.15 -12.20
N PRO A 4 56.36 -15.50 -12.39
CA PRO A 4 55.05 -16.05 -12.08
C PRO A 4 54.51 -16.82 -13.30
N ARG A 5 54.95 -18.07 -13.50
CA ARG A 5 54.26 -19.00 -14.43
C ARG A 5 53.97 -20.39 -13.84
N ASN A 6 54.61 -20.76 -12.72
CA ASN A 6 54.42 -22.08 -12.10
C ASN A 6 53.51 -22.09 -10.86
N LEU A 7 53.03 -20.94 -10.37
CA LEU A 7 52.16 -20.89 -9.19
C LEU A 7 50.69 -21.24 -9.51
N ILE A 8 50.31 -21.19 -10.79
CA ILE A 8 48.91 -21.38 -11.23
C ILE A 8 48.55 -22.87 -11.36
N LEU A 9 49.52 -23.73 -11.72
CA LEU A 9 49.27 -25.18 -11.84
C LEU A 9 49.18 -25.91 -10.50
N GLY A 10 49.79 -25.39 -9.43
CA GLY A 10 49.79 -26.03 -8.11
C GLY A 10 48.50 -25.84 -7.31
N VAL A 11 47.72 -24.79 -7.61
CA VAL A 11 46.52 -24.42 -6.84
C VAL A 11 45.28 -25.21 -7.29
N PHE A 12 45.24 -25.68 -8.55
CA PHE A 12 44.05 -26.35 -9.09
C PHE A 12 43.91 -27.82 -8.70
N VAL A 13 45.01 -28.53 -8.39
CA VAL A 13 44.96 -29.99 -8.10
C VAL A 13 44.62 -30.30 -6.64
N VAL A 14 44.85 -29.38 -5.70
CA VAL A 14 44.67 -29.65 -4.25
C VAL A 14 43.21 -29.52 -3.80
N VAL A 15 42.36 -28.81 -4.53
CA VAL A 15 40.97 -28.53 -4.11
C VAL A 15 40.01 -29.72 -4.31
N PHE A 16 40.33 -30.67 -5.18
CA PHE A 16 39.41 -31.77 -5.53
C PHE A 16 39.42 -33.00 -4.59
N VAL A 17 40.37 -33.12 -3.66
CA VAL A 17 40.50 -34.35 -2.83
C VAL A 17 39.75 -34.29 -1.48
N THR A 18 39.17 -33.15 -1.08
CA THR A 18 38.62 -33.00 0.29
C THR A 18 37.11 -32.80 0.43
N THR A 19 36.34 -32.78 -0.65
CA THR A 19 34.87 -32.66 -0.56
C THR A 19 34.19 -33.76 -1.35
N GLY A 20 33.79 -34.83 -0.66
CA GLY A 20 32.99 -35.88 -1.26
C GLY A 20 31.53 -35.43 -1.37
N TYR A 21 31.03 -35.24 -2.58
CA TYR A 21 29.63 -35.47 -2.97
C TYR A 21 29.57 -35.63 -4.50
N ALA A 22 28.88 -36.67 -4.93
CA ALA A 22 28.79 -37.15 -6.31
C ALA A 22 27.46 -36.73 -6.95
N SER A 23 27.49 -36.18 -8.18
CA SER A 23 26.52 -36.48 -9.26
C SER A 23 26.86 -35.78 -10.59
N SER A 24 26.95 -36.60 -11.65
CA SER A 24 26.95 -36.37 -13.12
C SER A 24 28.00 -35.44 -13.77
N GLU A 25 29.00 -36.06 -14.40
CA GLU A 25 30.26 -35.47 -14.90
C GLU A 25 30.33 -35.19 -16.43
N ASP A 26 29.32 -35.47 -17.25
CA ASP A 26 29.58 -35.55 -18.71
C ASP A 26 29.64 -34.20 -19.47
N GLY A 27 28.95 -33.14 -19.01
CA GLY A 27 28.87 -31.86 -19.75
C GLY A 27 30.02 -30.87 -19.51
N ILE A 28 30.77 -31.03 -18.41
CA ILE A 28 31.82 -30.07 -18.00
C ILE A 28 33.17 -30.45 -18.61
N ILE A 29 33.43 -31.75 -18.79
CA ILE A 29 34.66 -32.27 -19.38
C ILE A 29 34.74 -31.92 -20.88
N GLU A 30 33.62 -32.02 -21.62
CA GLU A 30 33.56 -31.74 -23.06
C GLU A 30 33.85 -30.26 -23.43
N ASN A 31 33.52 -29.33 -22.52
CA ASN A 31 33.78 -27.90 -22.71
C ASN A 31 35.22 -27.50 -22.35
N PHE A 32 35.86 -28.22 -21.42
CA PHE A 32 37.25 -28.01 -21.04
C PHE A 32 38.23 -28.51 -22.11
N GLU A 33 37.92 -29.63 -22.78
CA GLU A 33 38.73 -30.15 -23.90
C GLU A 33 38.70 -29.22 -25.12
N LYS A 34 37.54 -28.63 -25.44
CA LYS A 34 37.38 -27.65 -26.54
C LYS A 34 38.14 -26.34 -26.32
N PHE A 35 38.38 -25.93 -25.07
CA PHE A 35 39.16 -24.74 -24.73
C PHE A 35 40.68 -24.98 -24.91
N PHE A 36 41.17 -26.14 -24.49
CA PHE A 36 42.59 -26.49 -24.63
C PHE A 36 43.03 -26.73 -26.08
N GLU A 37 42.13 -27.21 -26.95
CA GLU A 37 42.44 -27.38 -28.38
C GLU A 37 42.61 -26.05 -29.15
N LYS A 38 42.15 -24.92 -28.60
CA LYS A 38 42.16 -23.62 -29.30
C LYS A 38 43.08 -22.56 -28.68
N TRP A 39 43.79 -22.89 -27.60
CA TRP A 39 44.59 -21.92 -26.85
C TRP A 39 46.04 -21.82 -27.37
N ASP A 40 46.40 -20.65 -27.93
CA ASP A 40 47.77 -20.32 -28.34
C ASP A 40 48.47 -19.47 -27.26
N PRO A 41 49.55 -19.97 -26.63
CA PRO A 41 50.23 -19.31 -25.51
C PRO A 41 51.10 -18.10 -25.90
N GLN A 42 51.17 -17.72 -27.19
CA GLN A 42 51.92 -16.55 -27.66
C GLN A 42 51.06 -15.35 -28.06
N LYS A 43 49.73 -15.46 -28.04
CA LYS A 43 48.81 -14.33 -28.28
C LYS A 43 48.11 -13.91 -26.99
N GLU A 44 47.92 -12.61 -26.79
CA GLU A 44 47.04 -12.13 -25.72
C GLU A 44 45.62 -12.65 -25.98
N PRO A 45 44.94 -13.22 -24.96
CA PRO A 45 43.60 -13.74 -25.14
C PRO A 45 42.63 -12.58 -25.41
N LEU A 46 42.04 -12.57 -26.60
CA LEU A 46 40.84 -11.78 -26.88
C LEU A 46 39.67 -12.40 -26.11
N ILE A 47 39.33 -11.78 -24.98
CA ILE A 47 38.11 -12.08 -24.25
C ILE A 47 36.97 -11.53 -25.11
N ARG A 48 36.21 -12.40 -25.77
CA ARG A 48 34.88 -12.02 -26.24
C ARG A 48 33.90 -12.25 -25.09
N ASP A 49 33.07 -11.24 -24.82
CA ASP A 49 32.07 -11.26 -23.75
C ASP A 49 30.96 -12.33 -23.94
N ASP A 50 30.91 -12.98 -25.12
CA ASP A 50 29.96 -14.05 -25.44
C ASP A 50 30.36 -15.45 -24.90
N LEU A 51 31.58 -15.60 -24.35
CA LEU A 51 32.12 -16.87 -23.84
C LEU A 51 32.30 -16.93 -22.31
N LEU A 52 31.96 -15.85 -21.59
CA LEU A 52 31.90 -15.85 -20.13
C LEU A 52 30.50 -16.28 -19.66
N VAL A 53 30.27 -17.59 -19.62
CA VAL A 53 29.19 -18.13 -18.79
C VAL A 53 29.61 -17.91 -17.33
N THR A 54 28.87 -17.05 -16.65
CA THR A 54 29.01 -16.79 -15.22
C THR A 54 28.71 -18.06 -14.43
N LEU A 55 29.76 -18.82 -14.09
CA LEU A 55 29.67 -19.78 -12.99
C LEU A 55 29.48 -19.00 -11.70
N PRO A 56 28.41 -19.25 -10.91
CA PRO A 56 28.19 -18.54 -9.66
C PRO A 56 29.33 -18.88 -8.70
N ARG A 57 30.27 -17.95 -8.52
CA ARG A 57 31.38 -18.09 -7.58
C ARG A 57 30.87 -17.82 -6.17
N ASN A 58 30.73 -18.90 -5.41
CA ASN A 58 30.32 -18.99 -4.00
C ASN A 58 31.07 -18.06 -3.02
N ASP A 59 32.13 -17.37 -3.42
CA ASP A 59 32.92 -16.52 -2.50
C ASP A 59 32.36 -15.10 -2.34
N THR A 60 31.61 -14.57 -3.32
CA THR A 60 30.83 -13.35 -3.10
C THR A 60 29.55 -13.65 -2.32
N GLU A 61 29.02 -14.88 -2.37
CA GLU A 61 27.99 -15.35 -1.45
C GLU A 61 28.52 -15.51 -0.02
N LEU A 62 29.77 -15.94 0.18
CA LEU A 62 30.35 -16.07 1.52
C LEU A 62 30.66 -14.73 2.21
N HIS A 63 30.85 -13.63 1.47
CA HIS A 63 30.94 -12.27 2.02
C HIS A 63 29.60 -11.51 2.01
N ARG A 64 28.67 -11.82 1.08
CA ARG A 64 27.23 -11.51 1.25
C ARG A 64 26.74 -12.05 2.60
N ASN A 65 27.16 -13.28 2.94
CA ASN A 65 26.83 -13.97 4.18
C ASN A 65 27.58 -13.46 5.42
N LYS A 66 28.51 -12.49 5.38
CA LYS A 66 29.19 -12.04 6.62
C LYS A 66 28.62 -10.77 7.26
N ARG A 67 27.82 -9.99 6.55
CA ARG A 67 26.91 -9.00 7.17
C ARG A 67 25.44 -9.42 7.07
N ALA A 68 25.03 -10.09 5.99
CA ALA A 68 23.71 -10.72 5.95
C ALA A 68 23.63 -11.86 7.00
N ALA A 69 24.64 -12.74 7.13
CA ALA A 69 24.60 -13.82 8.14
C ALA A 69 25.16 -13.47 9.53
N SER A 70 25.53 -12.21 9.80
CA SER A 70 25.71 -11.73 11.19
C SER A 70 24.47 -11.05 11.77
N GLN A 71 23.47 -10.76 10.93
CA GLN A 71 22.13 -10.29 11.33
C GLN A 71 21.00 -11.27 10.95
N LEU A 72 21.30 -12.35 10.21
CA LEU A 72 20.41 -13.49 10.05
C LEU A 72 20.70 -14.55 11.10
N TYR A 73 19.70 -14.88 11.89
CA TYR A 73 19.57 -16.17 12.56
C TYR A 73 18.08 -16.50 12.74
N PRO A 74 17.68 -17.77 12.62
CA PRO A 74 18.02 -18.74 11.59
C PRO A 74 16.82 -18.96 10.65
N VAL A 75 17.04 -18.96 9.33
CA VAL A 75 16.15 -19.65 8.39
C VAL A 75 16.66 -21.09 8.28
N ASN A 76 15.78 -22.04 8.58
CA ASN A 76 15.99 -23.44 8.23
C ASN A 76 15.94 -23.56 6.71
N LEU A 77 17.02 -24.06 6.11
CA LEU A 77 17.30 -24.11 4.67
C LEU A 77 16.38 -25.01 3.83
N ASN A 78 15.18 -25.37 4.31
CA ASN A 78 14.29 -26.32 3.64
C ASN A 78 12.82 -25.86 3.50
N SER A 79 12.52 -24.57 3.66
CA SER A 79 11.16 -24.02 3.53
C SER A 79 11.20 -22.66 2.83
N GLY A 80 11.01 -22.65 1.50
CA GLY A 80 11.22 -21.50 0.63
C GLY A 80 10.16 -20.38 0.70
N VAL A 81 9.94 -19.77 1.87
CA VAL A 81 9.31 -18.45 1.97
C VAL A 81 10.04 -17.62 3.02
N THR A 82 10.50 -16.44 2.61
CA THR A 82 11.18 -15.44 3.43
C THR A 82 10.27 -14.22 3.53
N PHE A 83 10.09 -13.68 4.73
CA PHE A 83 9.37 -12.43 4.98
C PHE A 83 10.29 -11.44 5.71
N CYS A 84 10.13 -10.15 5.45
CA CYS A 84 10.91 -9.13 6.14
C CYS A 84 10.33 -8.75 7.50
N TRP A 85 11.12 -8.93 8.57
CA TRP A 85 10.76 -8.59 9.95
C TRP A 85 11.62 -7.48 10.58
N ILE A 86 12.59 -6.91 9.84
CA ILE A 86 13.45 -5.84 10.35
C ILE A 86 12.67 -4.53 10.26
N PRO A 87 12.36 -3.85 11.39
CA PRO A 87 11.62 -2.60 11.37
C PRO A 87 12.29 -1.57 10.47
N GLY A 88 11.48 -1.06 9.54
CA GLY A 88 11.91 -0.18 8.47
C GLY A 88 12.83 -0.80 7.44
N TYR A 89 12.65 -2.08 7.14
CA TYR A 89 13.00 -2.69 5.87
C TYR A 89 11.77 -3.42 5.33
N THR A 90 11.75 -3.68 4.04
CA THR A 90 10.68 -4.36 3.30
C THR A 90 11.30 -5.21 2.20
N GLY A 91 10.47 -5.94 1.45
CA GLY A 91 10.89 -6.98 0.51
C GLY A 91 10.81 -8.38 1.11
N ALA A 92 11.04 -9.39 0.29
CA ALA A 92 10.93 -10.79 0.72
C ALA A 92 12.05 -11.19 1.69
N HIS A 93 13.16 -10.46 1.73
CA HIS A 93 14.37 -10.75 2.50
C HIS A 93 14.84 -9.58 3.39
N CYS A 94 14.02 -8.55 3.60
CA CYS A 94 14.45 -7.26 4.20
C CYS A 94 15.55 -6.53 3.42
N GLU A 95 15.58 -6.74 2.12
CA GLU A 95 16.57 -6.19 1.22
C GLU A 95 16.36 -4.68 0.94
N PHE A 96 15.15 -4.15 1.19
CA PHE A 96 14.81 -2.77 0.90
C PHE A 96 14.59 -1.95 2.18
N PRO A 97 15.50 -1.05 2.58
CA PRO A 97 15.29 -0.18 3.72
C PRO A 97 14.14 0.81 3.47
N ILE A 98 13.45 1.16 4.54
CA ILE A 98 12.46 2.21 4.63
C ILE A 98 13.04 3.33 5.47
N CYS A 99 13.06 4.56 4.94
CA CYS A 99 13.61 5.67 5.69
C CYS A 99 12.76 6.02 6.91
N GLU A 100 13.42 6.31 8.03
CA GLU A 100 12.76 6.66 9.30
C GLU A 100 12.09 8.04 9.26
N GLN A 101 12.68 8.94 8.50
CA GLN A 101 12.20 10.30 8.26
C GLN A 101 12.50 10.66 6.82
N LEU A 102 11.50 11.20 6.12
CA LEU A 102 11.68 11.73 4.77
C LEU A 102 12.49 13.03 4.82
N ASN A 103 13.56 13.07 4.04
CA ASN A 103 14.25 14.31 3.73
C ASN A 103 13.42 15.05 2.71
N ARG A 104 12.66 15.94 3.27
CA ARG A 104 11.79 16.91 2.66
C ARG A 104 12.67 17.92 1.91
N HIS A 105 13.14 17.52 0.73
CA HIS A 105 13.89 18.38 -0.18
C HIS A 105 12.93 18.88 -1.26
N ASN A 106 12.71 20.19 -1.32
CA ASN A 106 11.97 20.83 -2.40
C ASN A 106 12.78 20.77 -3.69
N HIS A 107 12.43 19.86 -4.58
CA HIS A 107 12.89 19.92 -5.97
C HIS A 107 12.24 21.15 -6.63
N GLY A 108 13.06 22.16 -6.96
CA GLY A 108 12.63 23.37 -7.66
C GLY A 108 12.20 23.10 -9.11
N GLU A 109 11.44 24.02 -9.68
CA GLU A 109 11.00 23.97 -11.08
C GLU A 109 12.19 24.05 -12.06
N ALA A 110 12.13 23.19 -13.07
CA ALA A 110 13.15 22.88 -14.07
C ALA A 110 13.44 24.03 -15.05
N SER A 111 14.73 24.24 -15.35
CA SER A 111 15.23 24.97 -16.51
C SER A 111 16.14 24.01 -17.27
N PRO A 112 16.14 23.96 -18.62
CA PRO A 112 16.93 23.00 -19.37
C PRO A 112 18.42 23.13 -19.03
N THR A 113 18.97 22.13 -18.34
CA THR A 113 20.36 22.12 -17.87
C THR A 113 21.20 21.07 -18.63
N PRO A 114 22.49 21.35 -18.92
CA PRO A 114 23.38 20.36 -19.50
C PRO A 114 23.68 19.24 -18.51
N VAL A 115 23.33 18.01 -18.86
CA VAL A 115 23.59 16.81 -18.05
C VAL A 115 24.82 16.05 -18.57
N PRO A 116 25.77 15.65 -17.70
CA PRO A 116 26.94 14.88 -18.10
C PRO A 116 26.56 13.40 -18.36
N ILE A 117 26.85 12.92 -19.56
CA ILE A 117 26.53 11.55 -20.01
C ILE A 117 27.74 10.63 -19.88
N ASN A 118 28.92 11.10 -20.31
CA ASN A 118 30.15 10.32 -20.20
C ASN A 118 31.41 11.20 -20.14
N TYR A 119 32.45 10.72 -19.48
CA TYR A 119 33.77 11.33 -19.49
C TYR A 119 34.85 10.26 -19.56
N ASN A 120 35.82 10.43 -20.45
CA ASN A 120 36.94 9.50 -20.62
C ASN A 120 38.24 10.28 -20.77
N TYR A 121 39.28 9.92 -20.02
CA TYR A 121 40.62 10.51 -20.11
C TYR A 121 41.63 9.42 -20.43
N ARG A 122 42.31 9.53 -21.57
CA ARG A 122 43.22 8.49 -22.06
C ARG A 122 44.52 9.05 -22.67
N PRO A 123 45.64 8.33 -22.52
CA PRO A 123 46.91 8.68 -23.17
C PRO A 123 46.97 8.39 -24.67
N ASN A 124 45.99 7.67 -25.24
CA ASN A 124 45.97 7.28 -26.66
C ASN A 124 44.59 7.49 -27.28
N ALA A 125 44.56 8.18 -28.42
CA ALA A 125 43.36 8.64 -29.12
C ALA A 125 42.55 7.54 -29.81
N THR A 126 43.14 6.37 -30.10
CA THR A 126 42.56 5.42 -31.06
C THR A 126 41.42 4.55 -30.52
N ILE A 127 41.09 4.64 -29.23
CA ILE A 127 40.09 3.76 -28.60
C ILE A 127 38.71 4.45 -28.62
N PRO A 128 37.67 3.83 -29.22
CA PRO A 128 36.33 4.39 -29.24
C PRO A 128 35.73 4.46 -27.82
N THR A 129 35.01 5.54 -27.53
CA THR A 129 34.29 5.75 -26.27
C THR A 129 32.79 5.57 -26.51
N TRP A 130 32.21 4.57 -25.87
CA TRP A 130 30.78 4.24 -25.97
C TRP A 130 29.97 4.97 -24.91
N PHE A 131 28.76 5.40 -25.23
CA PHE A 131 27.84 6.08 -24.32
C PHE A 131 26.38 5.88 -24.74
N ASN A 132 25.48 5.91 -23.75
CA ASN A 132 24.05 5.68 -23.95
C ASN A 132 23.28 7.00 -23.91
N VAL A 133 22.33 7.18 -24.82
CA VAL A 133 21.48 8.37 -24.90
C VAL A 133 20.02 7.96 -24.89
N ASP A 134 19.26 8.54 -23.96
CA ASP A 134 17.83 8.30 -23.80
C ASP A 134 16.95 9.23 -24.65
N SER A 135 15.64 8.99 -24.57
CA SER A 135 14.62 9.74 -25.32
C SER A 135 14.47 11.20 -24.94
N THR A 136 15.03 11.65 -23.81
CA THR A 136 14.87 13.02 -23.32
C THR A 136 15.97 13.98 -23.81
N ILE A 137 17.09 13.46 -24.33
CA ILE A 137 18.20 14.28 -24.84
C ILE A 137 17.89 14.85 -26.22
N SER A 138 17.78 16.18 -26.31
CA SER A 138 17.49 16.89 -27.55
C SER A 138 18.73 17.48 -28.23
N LEU A 139 19.80 17.75 -27.48
CA LEU A 139 21.09 18.20 -28.02
C LEU A 139 22.25 17.44 -27.38
N LEU A 140 23.08 16.78 -28.18
CA LEU A 140 24.33 16.16 -27.70
C LEU A 140 25.52 17.09 -27.94
N ILE A 141 26.36 17.25 -26.91
CA ILE A 141 27.56 18.08 -26.90
C ILE A 141 28.76 17.20 -26.54
N ILE A 142 29.74 17.12 -27.44
CA ILE A 142 31.00 16.39 -27.22
C ILE A 142 32.15 17.40 -27.22
N LYS A 143 32.89 17.47 -26.12
CA LYS A 143 34.08 18.31 -25.96
C LYS A 143 35.31 17.42 -25.91
N LEU A 144 36.29 17.72 -26.74
CA LEU A 144 37.61 17.10 -26.73
C LEU A 144 38.62 18.10 -26.21
N HIS A 145 39.47 17.68 -25.28
CA HIS A 145 40.54 18.50 -24.75
C HIS A 145 41.85 17.72 -24.77
N SER A 146 42.96 18.37 -25.17
CA SER A 146 44.28 17.74 -25.25
C SER A 146 45.40 18.59 -24.69
N ASP A 147 46.41 17.92 -24.16
CA ASP A 147 47.59 18.54 -23.53
C ASP A 147 48.64 19.09 -24.52
N GLY A 148 48.45 18.93 -25.83
CA GLY A 148 49.35 19.41 -26.89
C GLY A 148 48.69 20.36 -27.90
N ASN A 149 49.52 21.08 -28.67
CA ASN A 149 49.09 22.05 -29.70
C ASN A 149 48.56 21.39 -31.00
N ASN A 150 48.08 20.14 -30.91
CA ASN A 150 47.66 19.32 -32.04
C ASN A 150 46.14 19.36 -32.18
N THR A 151 45.65 19.63 -33.39
CA THR A 151 44.21 19.63 -33.67
C THR A 151 43.67 18.20 -33.71
N ILE A 152 42.77 17.90 -32.77
CA ILE A 152 42.09 16.60 -32.65
C ILE A 152 40.66 16.74 -33.14
N ARG A 153 40.23 15.75 -33.91
CA ARG A 153 38.86 15.62 -34.42
C ARG A 153 38.15 14.41 -33.82
N CYS A 154 36.82 14.42 -33.91
CA CYS A 154 35.98 13.32 -33.48
C CYS A 154 35.04 12.89 -34.61
N GLN A 155 34.86 11.58 -34.76
CA GLN A 155 33.69 11.02 -35.47
C GLN A 155 32.76 10.36 -34.47
N THR A 156 31.46 10.48 -34.71
CA THR A 156 30.39 9.94 -33.86
C THR A 156 29.57 8.97 -34.69
N PHE A 157 29.26 7.81 -34.13
CA PHE A 157 28.58 6.71 -34.82
C PHE A 157 27.43 6.17 -33.99
N TYR A 158 26.43 5.61 -34.67
CA TYR A 158 25.44 4.72 -34.06
C TYR A 158 26.09 3.38 -33.67
N GLU A 159 25.39 2.58 -32.85
CA GLU A 159 25.81 1.23 -32.47
C GLU A 159 26.15 0.33 -33.68
N ASP A 160 25.40 0.45 -34.77
CA ASP A 160 25.60 -0.31 -36.01
C ASP A 160 26.80 0.16 -36.86
N GLY A 161 27.50 1.20 -36.42
CA GLY A 161 28.66 1.79 -37.09
C GLY A 161 28.31 2.85 -38.15
N THR A 162 27.04 3.23 -38.29
CA THR A 162 26.63 4.31 -39.20
C THR A 162 27.11 5.66 -38.66
N GLU A 163 27.81 6.46 -39.48
CA GLU A 163 28.35 7.77 -39.08
C GLU A 163 27.25 8.85 -38.97
N ILE A 164 27.35 9.70 -37.94
CA ILE A 164 26.42 10.80 -37.66
C ILE A 164 27.02 12.11 -38.14
N GLY A 165 26.39 12.75 -39.12
CA GLY A 165 26.82 14.07 -39.60
C GLY A 165 26.66 15.16 -38.54
N SER A 166 27.73 15.89 -38.22
CA SER A 166 27.71 17.06 -37.34
C SER A 166 27.26 18.32 -38.09
N SER A 167 26.39 19.15 -37.52
CA SER A 167 25.85 20.32 -38.22
C SER A 167 26.61 21.63 -37.99
N ASN A 168 27.45 21.77 -36.95
CA ASN A 168 28.22 23.00 -36.69
C ASN A 168 29.54 22.72 -35.93
N ASP A 169 30.69 22.93 -36.60
CA ASP A 169 32.03 22.93 -35.97
C ASP A 169 32.32 24.33 -35.39
N PHE A 170 32.45 24.47 -34.07
CA PHE A 170 32.99 25.69 -33.45
C PHE A 170 34.36 25.36 -32.81
N SER A 171 35.46 25.64 -33.52
CA SER A 171 36.81 25.55 -32.94
C SER A 171 37.11 26.84 -32.16
N SER A 172 37.28 26.76 -30.85
CA SER A 172 37.83 27.89 -30.08
C SER A 172 39.33 28.02 -30.35
N THR A 173 39.81 29.25 -30.43
CA THR A 173 41.06 29.70 -31.10
C THR A 173 42.38 29.31 -30.42
N ASN A 174 42.39 28.35 -29.50
CA ASN A 174 43.60 27.93 -28.79
C ASN A 174 44.08 26.50 -29.09
N GLY A 175 43.40 25.71 -29.94
CA GLY A 175 43.92 24.41 -30.39
C GLY A 175 43.99 23.30 -29.32
N VAL A 176 43.57 23.59 -28.09
CA VAL A 176 43.58 22.69 -26.92
C VAL A 176 42.17 22.11 -26.65
N GLU A 177 41.09 22.74 -27.14
CA GLU A 177 39.70 22.28 -26.94
C GLU A 177 38.85 22.40 -28.23
N THR A 178 38.21 21.30 -28.62
CA THR A 178 37.30 21.21 -29.78
C THR A 178 35.91 20.76 -29.31
N ILE A 179 34.85 21.43 -29.75
CA ILE A 179 33.46 21.13 -29.34
C ILE A 179 32.60 20.77 -30.56
N TYR A 180 31.90 19.65 -30.47
CA TYR A 180 30.95 19.14 -31.46
C TYR A 180 29.53 19.16 -30.88
N GLN A 181 28.56 19.60 -31.68
CA GLN A 181 27.16 19.65 -31.31
C GLN A 181 26.29 18.91 -32.33
N TYR A 182 25.37 18.08 -31.84
CA TYR A 182 24.47 17.25 -32.63
C TYR A 182 23.02 17.51 -32.21
N PRO A 183 22.29 18.42 -32.90
CA PRO A 183 20.96 18.88 -32.51
C PRO A 183 19.80 17.96 -32.91
N VAL A 184 20.07 16.87 -33.64
CA VAL A 184 19.04 15.90 -34.06
C VAL A 184 19.63 14.49 -33.95
N LEU A 185 19.49 13.86 -32.79
CA LEU A 185 19.72 12.43 -32.67
C LEU A 185 18.44 11.71 -33.13
N GLY A 186 18.53 10.95 -34.21
CA GLY A 186 17.34 10.41 -34.89
C GLY A 186 16.57 9.36 -34.07
N LYS A 187 17.19 8.71 -33.08
CA LYS A 187 16.62 7.65 -32.23
C LYS A 187 17.40 7.50 -30.92
N PRO A 188 16.78 7.22 -29.76
CA PRO A 188 17.48 6.84 -28.53
C PRO A 188 18.28 5.53 -28.71
N GLY A 189 19.40 5.37 -28.01
CA GLY A 189 20.23 4.16 -28.12
C GLY A 189 21.70 4.32 -27.74
N VAL A 190 22.51 3.34 -28.14
CA VAL A 190 23.96 3.30 -27.88
C VAL A 190 24.71 4.02 -29.01
N TYR A 191 25.65 4.87 -28.61
CA TYR A 191 26.50 5.64 -29.49
C TYR A 191 27.97 5.45 -29.13
N TRP A 192 28.86 5.72 -30.08
CA TRP A 192 30.28 5.78 -29.78
C TRP A 192 30.99 6.89 -30.55
N VAL A 193 32.04 7.41 -29.93
CA VAL A 193 32.88 8.46 -30.47
C VAL A 193 34.32 7.98 -30.57
N GLN A 194 34.97 8.27 -31.70
CA GLN A 194 36.38 7.97 -31.89
C GLN A 194 37.15 9.26 -32.19
N PRO A 195 38.02 9.68 -31.27
CA PRO A 195 38.92 10.80 -31.53
C PRO A 195 40.09 10.38 -32.44
N PHE A 196 40.53 11.26 -33.31
CA PHE A 196 41.71 11.05 -34.16
C PHE A 196 42.48 12.36 -34.40
N SER A 197 43.80 12.22 -34.59
CA SER A 197 44.68 13.33 -34.96
C SER A 197 44.50 13.68 -36.43
N ALA A 198 44.44 14.96 -36.76
CA ALA A 198 44.41 15.42 -38.15
C ALA A 198 45.79 15.35 -38.87
N SER A 199 46.86 14.99 -38.16
CA SER A 199 48.22 14.91 -38.72
C SER A 199 48.76 13.47 -38.71
N ASP A 200 49.19 12.99 -39.88
CA ASP A 200 49.68 11.62 -40.19
C ASP A 200 50.97 11.19 -39.45
N ASN A 201 51.44 11.94 -38.45
CA ASN A 201 52.68 11.63 -37.74
C ASN A 201 52.41 10.73 -36.53
N THR A 202 52.88 9.49 -36.63
CA THR A 202 52.71 8.40 -35.65
C THR A 202 53.32 8.66 -34.25
N THR A 203 54.04 9.78 -34.07
CA THR A 203 54.54 10.25 -32.78
C THR A 203 53.55 11.15 -32.02
N ALA A 204 52.44 11.56 -32.65
CA ALA A 204 51.35 12.33 -32.02
C ALA A 204 50.34 11.46 -31.24
N LEU A 205 50.53 10.14 -31.18
CA LEU A 205 49.62 9.18 -30.51
C LEU A 205 49.88 9.04 -28.99
N GLN A 206 50.69 9.92 -28.40
CA GLN A 206 50.98 9.96 -26.96
C GLN A 206 50.51 11.24 -26.26
N THR A 207 49.69 12.07 -26.93
CA THR A 207 49.03 13.21 -26.27
C THR A 207 47.81 12.73 -25.51
N PHE A 208 47.68 13.15 -24.25
CA PHE A 208 46.54 12.80 -23.42
C PHE A 208 45.29 13.54 -23.92
N ILE A 209 44.21 12.80 -24.17
CA ILE A 209 42.93 13.32 -24.64
C ILE A 209 41.86 13.03 -23.59
N SER A 210 41.19 14.09 -23.15
CA SER A 210 39.92 14.02 -22.42
C SER A 210 38.75 14.24 -23.37
N THR A 211 37.82 13.30 -23.36
CA THR A 211 36.52 13.37 -24.05
C THR A 211 35.44 13.57 -23.01
N PHE A 212 34.74 14.71 -23.06
CA PHE A 212 33.60 15.02 -22.21
C PHE A 212 32.32 15.04 -23.05
N ILE A 213 31.35 14.22 -22.69
CA ILE A 213 30.08 14.04 -23.40
C ILE A 213 28.96 14.48 -22.47
N SER A 214 28.17 15.45 -22.90
CA SER A 214 27.02 15.99 -22.18
C SER A 214 25.84 16.18 -23.12
N GLY A 215 24.62 16.06 -22.60
CA GLY A 215 23.40 16.33 -23.35
C GLY A 215 22.62 17.49 -22.75
N ILE A 216 21.84 18.20 -23.55
CA ILE A 216 20.75 19.03 -23.05
C ILE A 216 19.47 18.21 -23.18
N SER A 217 18.72 18.16 -22.09
CA SER A 217 17.50 17.39 -21.98
C SER A 217 16.28 18.31 -22.11
N ASP A 218 15.22 17.87 -22.80
CA ASP A 218 13.94 18.60 -22.89
C ASP A 218 13.09 18.45 -21.61
N ILE A 219 13.41 17.45 -20.80
CA ILE A 219 12.83 17.14 -19.49
C ILE A 219 14.01 16.90 -18.54
N ASP A 220 14.06 17.53 -17.35
CA ASP A 220 15.19 17.44 -16.41
C ASP A 220 15.34 16.03 -15.80
N LEU A 221 15.83 15.05 -16.59
CA LEU A 221 16.26 13.73 -16.15
C LEU A 221 17.72 13.82 -15.67
N ASP A 222 17.85 14.06 -14.37
CA ASP A 222 19.12 14.28 -13.65
C ASP A 222 19.22 13.40 -12.40
N ILE A 223 20.45 13.13 -11.95
CA ILE A 223 20.74 12.30 -10.77
C ILE A 223 21.36 13.14 -9.66
N GLU A 224 20.71 13.14 -8.51
CA GLU A 224 21.28 13.71 -7.30
C GLU A 224 21.99 12.61 -6.49
N LEU A 225 23.27 12.83 -6.15
CA LEU A 225 24.11 11.91 -5.39
C LEU A 225 24.34 12.45 -3.96
N GLY A 226 24.36 11.54 -2.97
CA GLY A 226 24.66 11.87 -1.58
C GLY A 226 25.31 10.72 -0.80
N PHE A 227 25.80 11.03 0.40
CA PHE A 227 26.49 10.10 1.30
C PHE A 227 25.94 10.18 2.73
N VAL A 228 25.74 9.03 3.38
CA VAL A 228 25.36 8.94 4.80
C VAL A 228 26.47 8.23 5.59
N THR A 229 27.04 8.89 6.59
CA THR A 229 28.14 8.31 7.40
C THR A 229 27.65 7.27 8.41
N ASN A 230 28.32 6.12 8.47
CA ASN A 230 28.00 5.02 9.36
C ASN A 230 28.74 5.15 10.70
N TYR A 231 28.03 5.51 11.77
CA TYR A 231 28.58 5.70 13.12
C TYR A 231 28.49 4.46 14.03
N GLY A 232 28.24 3.26 13.48
CA GLY A 232 28.49 2.01 14.18
C GLY A 232 27.39 1.43 15.08
N ASN A 233 26.12 1.88 14.95
CA ASN A 233 24.93 1.10 15.36
C ASN A 233 23.56 1.70 14.95
N ASN A 234 23.52 2.72 14.08
CA ASN A 234 22.29 3.31 13.56
C ASN A 234 22.20 2.99 12.08
N GLN A 235 21.27 2.12 11.67
CA GLN A 235 20.98 1.68 10.29
C GLN A 235 21.08 2.84 9.26
N PRO A 236 22.27 3.13 8.70
CA PRO A 236 22.51 4.40 7.99
C PRO A 236 21.79 4.49 6.65
N GLU A 237 21.53 3.35 6.01
CA GLU A 237 20.75 3.23 4.77
C GLU A 237 19.28 3.62 4.94
N ARG A 238 18.78 3.71 6.17
CA ARG A 238 17.43 4.23 6.49
C ARG A 238 17.44 5.73 6.78
N SER A 239 18.59 6.38 6.69
CA SER A 239 18.70 7.82 6.76
C SER A 239 18.48 8.42 5.38
N ASP A 240 17.56 9.36 5.29
CA ASP A 240 17.29 10.10 4.06
C ASP A 240 18.02 11.45 4.00
N ASN A 241 18.90 11.74 4.97
CA ASN A 241 19.63 13.01 5.09
C ASN A 241 21.10 12.87 4.66
N PRO A 242 21.41 12.77 3.35
CA PRO A 242 22.79 12.65 2.91
C PRO A 242 23.52 13.99 2.93
N ILE A 243 24.85 13.92 3.01
CA ILE A 243 25.79 15.01 2.73
C ILE A 243 26.38 14.82 1.32
N ALA A 244 26.72 15.92 0.64
CA ALA A 244 27.23 15.90 -0.75
C ALA A 244 28.70 15.44 -0.89
N TYR A 245 29.39 15.21 0.24
CA TYR A 245 30.80 14.84 0.31
C TYR A 245 31.01 13.77 1.39
N THR A 246 32.20 13.16 1.43
CA THR A 246 32.54 12.12 2.42
C THR A 246 33.82 12.48 3.18
N TYR A 247 34.03 11.87 4.34
CA TYR A 247 35.25 12.05 5.14
C TYR A 247 36.22 10.88 4.99
N GLN A 248 37.51 11.19 4.97
CA GLN A 248 38.59 10.23 4.88
C GLN A 248 38.50 9.24 6.02
N ASN A 249 38.68 7.97 5.68
CA ASN A 249 38.64 6.86 6.62
C ASN A 249 37.30 6.65 7.34
N THR A 250 36.19 7.12 6.75
CA THR A 250 34.85 6.85 7.26
C THR A 250 34.08 5.94 6.31
N LEU A 251 33.29 5.01 6.87
CA LEU A 251 32.40 4.16 6.10
C LEU A 251 31.09 4.91 5.83
N ASN A 252 30.67 4.98 4.58
CA ASN A 252 29.49 5.73 4.16
C ASN A 252 28.56 4.89 3.28
N VAL A 253 27.26 5.12 3.36
CA VAL A 253 26.26 4.63 2.40
C VAL A 253 26.12 5.66 1.29
N VAL A 254 26.19 5.22 0.04
CA VAL A 254 25.96 6.08 -1.13
C VAL A 254 24.47 6.05 -1.45
N VAL A 255 23.86 7.20 -1.70
CA VAL A 255 22.43 7.31 -2.00
C VAL A 255 22.21 8.19 -3.22
N ALA A 256 21.17 7.91 -3.99
CA ALA A 256 20.85 8.65 -5.21
C ALA A 256 19.34 8.82 -5.43
N ASP A 257 18.94 9.91 -6.05
CA ASP A 257 17.59 10.12 -6.61
C ASP A 257 17.66 10.43 -8.11
N VAL A 258 16.59 10.15 -8.83
CA VAL A 258 16.45 10.52 -10.26
C VAL A 258 15.19 11.33 -10.46
N LYS A 259 15.36 12.51 -11.06
CA LYS A 259 14.26 13.42 -11.39
C LYS A 259 13.58 13.01 -12.69
N HIS A 260 12.25 13.21 -12.74
CA HIS A 260 11.40 13.04 -13.93
C HIS A 260 11.59 11.72 -14.70
N LEU A 261 11.87 10.63 -13.98
CA LEU A 261 11.91 9.27 -14.52
C LEU A 261 10.56 8.59 -14.30
N ASP A 262 9.73 8.54 -15.35
CA ASP A 262 8.39 7.93 -15.29
C ASP A 262 8.46 6.40 -15.15
N ILE A 263 7.58 5.83 -14.31
CA ILE A 263 7.49 4.39 -14.06
C ILE A 263 6.85 3.73 -15.30
N PRO A 264 7.51 2.73 -15.93
CA PRO A 264 8.40 1.73 -15.31
C PRO A 264 9.92 1.95 -15.36
N GLY A 265 10.45 3.15 -15.64
CA GLY A 265 11.91 3.43 -15.65
C GLY A 265 12.61 3.35 -14.27
N THR A 266 13.90 3.00 -14.23
CA THR A 266 14.71 2.86 -12.98
C THR A 266 16.23 3.05 -13.17
N LEU A 267 16.97 3.30 -12.07
CA LEU A 267 18.43 3.12 -12.01
C LEU A 267 18.82 1.68 -11.71
N SER A 268 19.96 1.23 -12.24
CA SER A 268 20.45 -0.14 -12.12
C SER A 268 21.79 -0.26 -11.37
N THR A 269 22.80 0.55 -11.71
CA THR A 269 24.17 0.41 -11.17
C THR A 269 24.87 1.74 -10.87
N VAL A 270 25.88 1.69 -10.01
CA VAL A 270 26.82 2.78 -9.72
C VAL A 270 28.28 2.31 -9.77
N THR A 271 29.17 3.13 -10.33
CA THR A 271 30.62 2.89 -10.40
C THR A 271 31.38 4.14 -9.94
N ILE A 272 32.30 4.00 -8.99
CA ILE A 272 33.06 5.13 -8.42
C ILE A 272 34.50 5.14 -8.94
N TYR A 273 34.99 6.34 -9.26
CA TYR A 273 36.32 6.61 -9.79
C TYR A 273 37.09 7.58 -8.89
N SER A 274 38.39 7.36 -8.72
CA SER A 274 39.33 8.32 -8.13
C SER A 274 40.40 8.65 -9.15
N GLN A 275 40.66 9.95 -9.36
CA GLN A 275 41.64 10.40 -10.35
C GLN A 275 41.43 9.69 -11.72
N TYR A 276 40.17 9.48 -12.09
CA TYR A 276 39.73 8.83 -13.34
C TYR A 276 40.05 7.33 -13.47
N SER A 277 40.59 6.70 -12.42
CA SER A 277 40.74 5.25 -12.33
C SER A 277 39.56 4.65 -11.58
N GLU A 278 39.02 3.55 -12.11
CA GLU A 278 37.91 2.82 -11.51
C GLU A 278 38.33 2.24 -10.16
N LEU A 279 37.64 2.65 -9.10
CA LEU A 279 37.90 2.20 -7.72
C LEU A 279 37.00 1.05 -7.30
N THR A 280 35.78 1.02 -7.81
CA THR A 280 34.78 0.01 -7.50
C THR A 280 34.34 -0.65 -8.79
N LEU A 281 34.11 -1.95 -8.78
CA LEU A 281 33.38 -2.61 -9.86
C LEU A 281 31.95 -2.05 -9.95
N PRO A 282 31.29 -2.13 -11.12
CA PRO A 282 29.89 -1.74 -11.27
C PRO A 282 29.03 -2.44 -10.21
N SER A 283 28.48 -1.63 -9.30
CA SER A 283 27.78 -2.13 -8.12
C SER A 283 26.29 -1.88 -8.28
N PRO A 284 25.43 -2.90 -8.09
CA PRO A 284 24.00 -2.74 -8.26
C PRO A 284 23.44 -1.78 -7.21
N LEU A 285 22.62 -0.84 -7.67
CA LEU A 285 21.86 0.05 -6.80
C LEU A 285 20.60 -0.66 -6.33
N ARG A 286 20.31 -0.52 -5.04
CA ARG A 286 19.11 -1.08 -4.42
C ARG A 286 18.10 0.02 -4.15
N VAL A 287 16.83 -0.35 -4.08
CA VAL A 287 15.75 0.59 -3.84
C VAL A 287 15.51 0.76 -2.33
N ARG A 288 15.18 1.99 -1.94
CA ARG A 288 14.72 2.36 -0.60
C ARG A 288 13.31 2.91 -0.71
N TYR A 289 12.46 2.56 0.24
CA TYR A 289 11.05 2.96 0.25
C TYR A 289 10.79 4.07 1.27
N GLY A 290 9.85 4.97 0.98
CA GLY A 290 9.58 6.12 1.85
C GLY A 290 10.79 7.03 2.06
N CYS A 291 11.68 7.14 1.07
CA CYS A 291 12.87 8.01 1.03
C CYS A 291 12.78 8.93 -0.20
N SER A 292 13.31 10.14 -0.10
CA SER A 292 13.53 11.07 -1.22
C SER A 292 14.70 10.60 -2.09
N TYR A 293 15.78 10.08 -1.50
CA TYR A 293 16.86 9.42 -2.25
C TYR A 293 16.56 7.93 -2.42
N LYS A 294 15.83 7.59 -3.49
CA LYS A 294 15.21 6.26 -3.69
C LYS A 294 16.20 5.12 -3.94
N TYR A 295 17.45 5.39 -4.31
CA TYR A 295 18.45 4.37 -4.61
C TYR A 295 19.63 4.42 -3.63
N TYR A 296 20.25 3.28 -3.31
CA TYR A 296 21.43 3.24 -2.44
C TYR A 296 22.44 2.11 -2.73
N PHE A 297 23.64 2.29 -2.19
CA PHE A 297 24.75 1.33 -2.16
C PHE A 297 25.45 1.35 -0.78
N ASP A 298 25.48 0.18 -0.13
CA ASP A 298 25.66 -0.02 1.32
C ASP A 298 27.01 0.40 1.92
N SER A 299 28.07 0.50 1.11
CA SER A 299 29.42 0.72 1.66
C SER A 299 30.38 1.36 0.67
N PHE A 300 30.76 2.61 0.95
CA PHE A 300 31.83 3.33 0.29
C PHE A 300 32.78 3.93 1.32
N TYR A 301 34.08 3.84 1.02
CA TYR A 301 35.15 4.26 1.94
C TYR A 301 36.26 4.91 1.12
N CYS A 302 36.44 6.23 1.27
CA CYS A 302 37.53 6.95 0.61
C CYS A 302 38.80 6.94 1.47
N ARG A 303 39.93 6.51 0.88
CA ARG A 303 41.23 6.39 1.56
C ARG A 303 42.10 7.63 1.42
N SER A 304 41.92 8.37 0.33
CA SER A 304 42.72 9.55 -0.01
C SER A 304 41.80 10.76 -0.14
N ILE A 305 42.21 11.89 0.43
CA ILE A 305 41.53 13.17 0.22
C ILE A 305 41.64 13.58 -1.25
N GLY A 306 40.59 14.20 -1.80
CA GLY A 306 40.55 14.63 -3.21
C GLY A 306 39.20 14.43 -3.88
N GLN A 307 39.16 14.64 -5.20
CA GLN A 307 37.96 14.53 -6.04
C GLN A 307 37.71 13.11 -6.53
N TYR A 308 36.44 12.73 -6.52
CA TYR A 308 35.91 11.46 -6.98
C TYR A 308 34.72 11.68 -7.91
N TYR A 309 34.42 10.66 -8.72
CA TYR A 309 33.29 10.67 -9.65
C TYR A 309 32.48 9.39 -9.51
N ALA A 310 31.16 9.47 -9.71
CA ALA A 310 30.25 8.33 -9.72
C ALA A 310 29.50 8.28 -11.06
N ARG A 311 29.58 7.14 -11.74
CA ARG A 311 28.80 6.85 -12.96
C ARG A 311 27.56 6.05 -12.58
N PHE A 312 26.41 6.44 -13.11
CA PHE A 312 25.12 5.78 -12.91
C PHE A 312 24.56 5.30 -14.23
N GLU A 313 24.00 4.10 -14.24
CA GLU A 313 23.35 3.50 -15.41
C GLU A 313 21.91 3.10 -15.06
N GLY A 314 21.00 3.15 -16.04
CA GLY A 314 19.57 2.87 -15.84
C GLY A 314 18.81 2.75 -17.16
N TYR A 315 17.49 2.64 -17.10
CA TYR A 315 16.60 2.65 -18.27
C TYR A 315 15.38 3.55 -18.07
N ASP A 316 14.92 4.18 -19.15
CA ASP A 316 13.78 5.11 -19.17
C ASP A 316 12.41 4.38 -19.23
N PHE A 317 11.31 5.16 -19.24
CA PHE A 317 9.93 4.65 -19.30
C PHE A 317 9.68 3.73 -20.51
N TYR A 318 10.35 3.99 -21.63
CA TYR A 318 10.21 3.21 -22.86
C TYR A 318 11.19 2.03 -22.92
N GLY A 319 12.02 1.85 -21.89
CA GLY A 319 13.00 0.77 -21.78
C GLY A 319 14.35 1.07 -22.43
N PHE A 320 14.63 2.31 -22.86
CA PHE A 320 15.94 2.67 -23.40
C PHE A 320 16.96 2.90 -22.30
N SER A 321 18.18 2.35 -22.47
CA SER A 321 19.26 2.52 -21.50
C SER A 321 19.86 3.93 -21.52
N PHE A 322 20.27 4.43 -20.36
CA PHE A 322 20.90 5.74 -20.22
C PHE A 322 22.06 5.73 -19.21
N THR A 323 22.90 6.75 -19.28
CA THR A 323 24.03 6.96 -18.36
C THR A 323 24.08 8.41 -17.90
N ARG A 324 24.42 8.63 -16.62
CA ARG A 324 24.65 9.95 -16.01
C ARG A 324 25.84 9.91 -15.06
N TRP A 325 26.50 11.04 -14.83
CA TRP A 325 27.67 11.14 -13.94
C TRP A 325 27.50 12.20 -12.85
N GLY A 326 27.88 11.86 -11.62
CA GLY A 326 27.98 12.77 -10.48
C GLY A 326 29.43 12.96 -10.01
N ARG A 327 29.74 14.11 -9.41
CA ARG A 327 31.06 14.41 -8.81
C ARG A 327 30.90 14.65 -7.30
N PHE A 328 31.87 14.23 -6.50
CA PHE A 328 31.92 14.50 -5.06
C PHE A 328 33.36 14.58 -4.51
N ASP A 329 33.52 15.12 -3.30
CA ASP A 329 34.82 15.32 -2.64
C ASP A 329 35.00 14.43 -1.40
N CYS A 330 36.24 14.01 -1.11
CA CYS A 330 36.66 13.34 0.13
C CYS A 330 37.54 14.27 0.99
N LEU A 331 37.09 14.59 2.21
CA LEU A 331 37.66 15.60 3.12
C LEU A 331 38.35 14.96 4.36
N PRO A 332 39.21 15.67 5.14
CA PRO A 332 39.87 15.12 6.34
C PRO A 332 38.89 14.85 7.52
N ALA A 333 39.19 13.89 8.39
CA ALA A 333 38.34 13.50 9.54
C ALA A 333 38.33 14.54 10.71
N LEU A 334 37.22 14.63 11.45
CA LEU A 334 36.99 15.60 12.55
C LEU A 334 37.46 15.03 13.93
N GLU A 335 38.20 15.82 14.73
CA GLU A 335 38.67 15.45 16.09
C GLU A 335 37.55 15.58 17.17
N GLN A 336 37.36 14.56 18.03
CA GLN A 336 36.36 14.56 19.11
C GLN A 336 36.96 14.89 20.49
N SER A 337 36.24 15.74 21.26
CA SER A 337 36.54 16.26 22.59
C SER A 337 36.30 15.24 23.73
N SER A 338 37.19 15.24 24.73
CA SER A 338 37.25 14.35 25.90
C SER A 338 36.47 14.87 27.13
N THR A 339 35.67 14.05 27.81
CA THR A 339 35.27 14.18 29.25
C THR A 339 34.79 12.80 29.81
N PRO A 340 34.50 12.61 31.12
CA PRO A 340 35.41 12.31 32.23
C PRO A 340 35.18 10.92 32.88
N THR A 341 36.15 10.45 33.67
CA THR A 341 36.21 9.12 34.31
C THR A 341 35.42 9.00 35.64
N LEU A 342 34.68 7.89 35.80
CA LEU A 342 34.07 7.38 37.05
C LEU A 342 34.22 5.83 37.13
N PRO A 343 34.12 5.19 38.32
CA PRO A 343 34.96 4.08 38.78
C PRO A 343 34.49 2.67 38.34
N PRO A 344 35.33 1.63 38.48
CA PRO A 344 35.09 0.32 37.89
C PRO A 344 34.02 -0.48 38.67
N THR A 345 33.01 -0.97 37.95
CA THR A 345 31.98 -1.92 38.43
C THR A 345 32.33 -3.33 37.92
N PRO A 346 32.15 -4.39 38.73
CA PRO A 346 32.82 -5.69 38.53
C PRO A 346 32.31 -6.46 37.31
N THR A 347 33.25 -7.21 36.72
CA THR A 347 33.08 -8.06 35.54
C THR A 347 31.98 -9.12 35.75
N PRO A 348 31.05 -9.31 34.78
CA PRO A 348 30.00 -10.33 34.90
C PRO A 348 30.58 -11.75 34.82
N THR A 349 30.14 -12.62 35.73
CA THR A 349 30.42 -14.06 35.72
C THR A 349 29.84 -14.75 34.49
N SER A 350 30.65 -15.57 33.81
CA SER A 350 30.24 -16.33 32.64
C SER A 350 29.11 -17.33 32.96
N PRO A 351 28.00 -17.34 32.19
CA PRO A 351 26.91 -18.31 32.36
C PRO A 351 27.37 -19.77 32.13
N THR A 352 26.82 -20.69 32.92
CA THR A 352 27.11 -22.14 32.84
C THR A 352 26.06 -22.93 32.06
N SER A 353 24.88 -22.35 31.80
CA SER A 353 23.80 -22.92 30.99
C SER A 353 22.90 -21.82 30.43
N CYS A 354 22.21 -22.12 29.33
CA CYS A 354 21.29 -21.22 28.63
C CYS A 354 19.85 -21.73 28.74
N ARG A 355 18.89 -20.81 28.79
CA ARG A 355 17.44 -21.09 28.81
C ARG A 355 16.84 -20.92 27.41
N ASN A 356 15.58 -21.31 27.24
CA ASN A 356 14.79 -21.11 26.01
C ASN A 356 15.51 -21.55 24.72
N ASP A 357 16.08 -22.77 24.76
CA ASP A 357 16.84 -23.37 23.66
C ASP A 357 18.07 -22.58 23.18
N GLY A 358 18.56 -21.64 24.00
CA GLY A 358 19.81 -20.94 23.78
C GLY A 358 21.01 -21.90 23.78
N VAL A 359 21.99 -21.62 22.95
CA VAL A 359 23.20 -22.44 22.81
C VAL A 359 24.35 -21.79 23.55
N LEU A 360 24.99 -22.53 24.47
CA LEU A 360 26.15 -22.04 25.21
C LEU A 360 27.39 -22.06 24.31
N ILE A 361 27.98 -20.90 24.08
CA ILE A 361 29.21 -20.77 23.29
C ILE A 361 30.37 -20.41 24.20
N THR A 362 31.29 -21.37 24.34
CA THR A 362 32.56 -21.20 25.05
C THR A 362 33.63 -20.70 24.09
N ARG A 363 34.24 -19.57 24.42
CA ARG A 363 35.38 -19.00 23.69
C ARG A 363 36.69 -19.65 24.11
N ASN A 364 37.72 -19.44 23.28
CA ASN A 364 39.06 -19.96 23.51
C ASN A 364 39.73 -19.44 24.79
N ASP A 365 39.18 -18.41 25.43
CA ASP A 365 39.63 -17.86 26.71
C ASP A 365 38.87 -18.45 27.92
N SER A 366 38.08 -19.51 27.73
CA SER A 366 37.22 -20.16 28.74
C SER A 366 36.01 -19.35 29.20
N SER A 367 35.79 -18.15 28.62
CA SER A 367 34.56 -17.39 28.86
C SER A 367 33.41 -17.99 28.04
N ALA A 368 32.25 -18.12 28.66
CA ALA A 368 31.05 -18.65 28.01
C ALA A 368 29.99 -17.56 27.92
N TYR A 369 29.22 -17.53 26.84
CA TYR A 369 28.04 -16.69 26.69
C TYR A 369 26.93 -17.45 25.96
N CYS A 370 25.68 -17.09 26.21
CA CYS A 370 24.55 -17.74 25.57
C CYS A 370 24.21 -17.07 24.23
N TYR A 371 24.07 -17.89 23.20
CA TYR A 371 23.52 -17.50 21.92
C TYR A 371 22.01 -17.80 21.89
N CYS A 372 21.18 -16.78 21.91
CA CYS A 372 19.73 -16.91 22.05
C CYS A 372 19.05 -17.13 20.69
N GLN A 373 18.15 -18.13 20.62
CA GLN A 373 17.36 -18.42 19.43
C GLN A 373 15.95 -17.80 19.53
N GLY A 374 15.38 -17.42 18.38
CA GLY A 374 14.07 -16.77 18.30
C GLY A 374 14.06 -15.36 18.90
N LEU A 375 12.90 -14.91 19.39
CA LEU A 375 12.71 -13.58 19.99
C LEU A 375 13.12 -13.53 21.48
N TRP A 376 14.23 -14.17 21.87
CA TRP A 376 14.74 -14.17 23.26
C TRP A 376 16.12 -13.49 23.37
N THR A 377 16.37 -12.84 24.51
CA THR A 377 17.59 -12.08 24.84
C THR A 377 17.96 -12.24 26.33
N GLY A 378 19.05 -11.63 26.79
CA GLY A 378 19.57 -11.79 28.17
C GLY A 378 20.83 -12.67 28.25
N ASN A 379 21.51 -12.69 29.41
CA ASN A 379 22.79 -13.40 29.57
C ASN A 379 22.64 -14.93 29.52
N GLN A 380 21.44 -15.42 29.84
CA GLN A 380 21.03 -16.82 29.74
C GLN A 380 19.81 -17.01 28.82
N CYS A 381 19.50 -16.04 27.94
CA CYS A 381 18.32 -16.06 27.06
C CYS A 381 16.97 -16.05 27.81
N GLU A 382 16.91 -15.37 28.95
CA GLU A 382 15.78 -15.34 29.88
C GLU A 382 14.76 -14.21 29.65
N VAL A 383 15.01 -13.31 28.71
CA VAL A 383 14.20 -12.09 28.46
C VAL A 383 13.53 -12.17 27.07
N PRO A 384 12.21 -12.06 26.93
CA PRO A 384 11.55 -12.05 25.62
C PRO A 384 11.71 -10.71 24.87
N LEU A 385 11.42 -10.66 23.56
CA LEU A 385 11.41 -9.45 22.73
C LEU A 385 10.02 -9.24 22.13
N CYS A 386 9.38 -8.09 22.40
CA CYS A 386 8.02 -7.84 21.95
C CYS A 386 7.96 -7.25 20.53
N ALA A 387 7.10 -7.81 19.68
CA ALA A 387 6.80 -7.46 18.29
C ALA A 387 5.45 -6.72 18.15
N ASN A 388 5.14 -6.22 16.95
CA ASN A 388 3.86 -5.61 16.55
C ASN A 388 3.30 -4.53 17.49
N GLY A 389 4.17 -3.75 18.13
CA GLY A 389 3.78 -2.70 19.08
C GLY A 389 3.51 -3.20 20.50
N GLY A 390 3.88 -4.45 20.82
CA GLY A 390 3.91 -4.97 22.18
C GLY A 390 5.00 -4.33 23.05
N THR A 391 4.80 -4.30 24.36
CA THR A 391 5.68 -3.62 25.33
C THR A 391 6.17 -4.58 26.42
N MET A 392 7.45 -4.52 26.77
CA MET A 392 8.06 -5.39 27.79
C MET A 392 7.64 -4.97 29.20
N MET A 393 7.11 -5.92 29.99
CA MET A 393 6.72 -5.73 31.38
C MET A 393 7.84 -6.08 32.36
N SER A 394 7.72 -5.57 33.60
CA SER A 394 8.73 -5.73 34.68
C SER A 394 9.04 -7.18 35.09
N ASN A 395 8.19 -8.14 34.73
CA ASN A 395 8.36 -9.57 34.99
C ASN A 395 8.96 -10.34 33.78
N ASN A 396 9.55 -9.65 32.80
CA ASN A 396 10.05 -10.23 31.55
C ASN A 396 8.95 -10.95 30.75
N THR A 397 7.79 -10.31 30.58
CA THR A 397 6.74 -10.77 29.66
C THR A 397 6.27 -9.62 28.76
N CYS A 398 5.73 -9.92 27.58
CA CYS A 398 5.23 -8.91 26.65
C CYS A 398 3.74 -8.59 26.85
N SER A 399 3.39 -7.31 26.83
CA SER A 399 2.02 -6.80 26.79
C SER A 399 1.68 -6.35 25.37
N CYS A 400 0.70 -6.99 24.73
CA CYS A 400 0.41 -6.80 23.30
C CYS A 400 -0.61 -5.69 23.01
N SER A 401 -0.49 -5.09 21.83
CA SER A 401 -1.45 -4.13 21.26
C SER A 401 -2.72 -4.85 20.77
N GLY A 402 -3.82 -4.12 20.57
CA GLY A 402 -5.10 -4.70 20.14
C GLY A 402 -4.95 -5.56 18.88
N GLY A 403 -5.53 -6.76 18.93
CA GLY A 403 -5.41 -7.77 17.87
C GLY A 403 -4.07 -8.51 17.76
N TRP A 404 -3.16 -8.42 18.74
CA TRP A 404 -1.91 -9.20 18.76
C TRP A 404 -1.74 -9.96 20.07
N THR A 405 -1.16 -11.17 20.01
CA THR A 405 -0.99 -12.08 21.16
C THR A 405 0.34 -12.83 21.04
N GLY A 406 0.66 -13.65 22.04
CA GLY A 406 1.92 -14.40 22.12
C GLY A 406 2.86 -13.87 23.17
N VAL A 407 3.82 -14.69 23.58
CA VAL A 407 4.88 -14.30 24.52
C VAL A 407 5.73 -13.15 23.98
N HIS A 408 5.68 -12.92 22.67
CA HIS A 408 6.36 -11.85 21.95
C HIS A 408 5.41 -10.94 21.18
N CYS A 409 4.08 -11.03 21.32
CA CYS A 409 3.12 -10.24 20.52
C CYS A 409 3.28 -10.39 19.00
N ASP A 410 3.69 -11.58 18.58
CA ASP A 410 4.01 -12.01 17.23
C ASP A 410 2.81 -12.66 16.51
N PHE A 411 1.76 -13.03 17.24
CA PHE A 411 0.57 -13.66 16.68
C PHE A 411 -0.57 -12.65 16.49
N LEU A 412 -0.90 -12.33 15.24
CA LEU A 412 -2.12 -11.58 14.90
C LEU A 412 -3.34 -12.40 15.30
N TYR A 413 -4.23 -11.81 16.10
CA TYR A 413 -5.38 -12.43 16.73
C TYR A 413 -6.64 -11.57 16.52
N CYS A 414 -7.74 -12.13 16.02
CA CYS A 414 -9.01 -11.39 15.94
C CYS A 414 -9.66 -11.22 17.32
N GLU A 415 -10.14 -10.01 17.64
CA GLU A 415 -10.91 -9.75 18.87
C GLU A 415 -12.38 -10.19 18.76
N ASP A 416 -12.88 -10.29 17.52
CA ASP A 416 -14.26 -10.68 17.19
C ASP A 416 -14.31 -11.98 16.37
N ILE A 417 -15.33 -12.81 16.63
CA ILE A 417 -15.72 -13.91 15.74
C ILE A 417 -16.71 -13.39 14.70
N ALA A 418 -16.58 -13.75 13.42
CA ALA A 418 -17.38 -13.19 12.32
C ALA A 418 -18.91 -13.46 12.38
N GLY A 419 -19.41 -14.13 13.43
CA GLY A 419 -20.78 -14.63 13.45
C GLY A 419 -21.08 -15.62 12.31
N ILE A 420 -20.04 -16.16 11.67
CA ILE A 420 -20.13 -17.17 10.61
C ILE A 420 -20.05 -18.53 11.27
N SER A 421 -21.16 -18.97 11.88
CA SER A 421 -21.27 -20.36 12.27
C SER A 421 -21.53 -21.17 11.01
N ASP A 422 -20.51 -21.89 10.54
CA ASP A 422 -20.77 -23.05 9.70
C ASP A 422 -21.55 -24.03 10.57
N LEU A 423 -22.73 -24.45 10.13
CA LEU A 423 -23.55 -25.40 10.89
C LEU A 423 -22.79 -26.73 11.13
N GLY A 424 -21.64 -26.95 10.47
CA GLY A 424 -20.83 -28.16 10.60
C GLY A 424 -21.55 -29.41 10.10
N LEU A 425 -22.65 -29.22 9.36
CA LEU A 425 -23.49 -30.29 8.84
C LEU A 425 -23.09 -30.61 7.40
N ASP A 426 -23.10 -31.89 7.04
CA ASP A 426 -22.89 -32.34 5.67
C ASP A 426 -23.88 -31.65 4.69
N PRO A 427 -23.48 -31.42 3.43
CA PRO A 427 -24.34 -30.83 2.40
C PRO A 427 -25.65 -31.60 2.28
N MET A 428 -26.77 -30.91 2.13
CA MET A 428 -28.06 -31.53 1.82
C MET A 428 -28.39 -31.36 0.34
N ILE A 429 -29.18 -32.26 -0.24
CA ILE A 429 -29.74 -32.06 -1.57
C ILE A 429 -31.15 -31.48 -1.44
N VAL A 430 -31.36 -30.28 -1.96
CA VAL A 430 -32.67 -29.61 -1.94
C VAL A 430 -33.30 -29.72 -3.32
N PHE A 431 -34.53 -30.21 -3.38
CA PHE A 431 -35.33 -30.25 -4.59
C PHE A 431 -36.44 -29.21 -4.53
N VAL A 432 -36.60 -28.44 -5.59
CA VAL A 432 -37.77 -27.57 -5.80
C VAL A 432 -38.50 -28.09 -7.03
N ILE A 433 -39.58 -28.82 -6.83
CA ILE A 433 -40.22 -29.63 -7.88
C ILE A 433 -41.60 -29.08 -8.19
N ARG A 434 -41.87 -28.82 -9.47
CA ARG A 434 -43.21 -28.55 -9.94
C ARG A 434 -44.04 -29.83 -9.98
N LEU A 435 -45.19 -29.86 -9.30
CA LEU A 435 -46.07 -31.03 -9.21
C LEU A 435 -47.10 -31.07 -10.33
N ARG A 436 -46.71 -31.67 -11.46
CA ARG A 436 -47.60 -31.88 -12.62
C ARG A 436 -47.44 -33.28 -13.21
N ALA A 437 -48.46 -33.77 -13.91
CA ALA A 437 -48.44 -35.05 -14.61
C ALA A 437 -47.30 -35.16 -15.63
N SER A 438 -46.90 -34.03 -16.24
CA SER A 438 -45.77 -33.95 -17.17
C SER A 438 -44.41 -34.14 -16.50
N ILE A 439 -44.28 -33.80 -15.22
CA ILE A 439 -43.05 -33.92 -14.43
C ILE A 439 -42.99 -35.26 -13.67
N ALA A 440 -44.13 -35.89 -13.42
CA ALA A 440 -44.22 -37.16 -12.68
C ALA A 440 -43.26 -38.27 -13.18
N PRO A 441 -43.06 -38.49 -14.51
CA PRO A 441 -42.06 -39.45 -15.00
C PRO A 441 -40.63 -39.07 -14.61
N ILE A 442 -40.28 -37.77 -14.60
CA ILE A 442 -38.96 -37.29 -14.19
C ILE A 442 -38.74 -37.52 -12.69
N ILE A 443 -39.76 -37.32 -11.85
CA ILE A 443 -39.70 -37.62 -10.40
C ILE A 443 -39.39 -39.11 -10.20
N SER A 444 -40.03 -39.99 -10.98
CA SER A 444 -39.78 -41.44 -10.91
C SER A 444 -38.35 -41.80 -11.33
N GLN A 445 -37.81 -41.14 -12.35
CA GLN A 445 -36.42 -41.32 -12.76
C GLN A 445 -35.46 -40.86 -11.66
N ILE A 446 -35.68 -39.70 -11.06
CA ILE A 446 -34.83 -39.17 -9.98
C ILE A 446 -34.84 -40.10 -8.77
N ARG A 447 -36.02 -40.61 -8.37
CA ARG A 447 -36.15 -41.64 -7.33
C ARG A 447 -35.24 -42.84 -7.62
N ASP A 448 -35.29 -43.37 -8.83
CA ASP A 448 -34.51 -44.55 -9.22
C ASP A 448 -33.00 -44.27 -9.23
N GLN A 449 -32.61 -43.04 -9.57
CA GLN A 449 -31.20 -42.63 -9.60
C GLN A 449 -30.66 -42.31 -8.20
N ILE A 450 -31.50 -41.83 -7.26
CA ILE A 450 -31.15 -41.69 -5.85
C ILE A 450 -30.80 -43.05 -5.24
N LEU A 451 -31.53 -44.13 -5.58
CA LEU A 451 -31.19 -45.48 -5.12
C LEU A 451 -29.83 -45.95 -5.63
N LYS A 452 -29.47 -45.60 -6.89
CA LYS A 452 -28.13 -45.89 -7.44
C LYS A 452 -27.04 -45.07 -6.74
N LEU A 453 -27.29 -43.77 -6.51
CA LEU A 453 -26.36 -42.90 -5.80
C LEU A 453 -26.15 -43.36 -4.35
N GLN A 454 -27.21 -43.79 -3.66
CA GLN A 454 -27.11 -44.36 -2.32
C GLN A 454 -26.19 -45.58 -2.30
N ALA A 455 -26.32 -46.48 -3.29
CA ALA A 455 -25.42 -47.63 -3.42
C ALA A 455 -23.97 -47.18 -3.64
N ASN A 456 -23.75 -46.15 -4.46
CA ASN A 456 -22.41 -45.62 -4.71
C ASN A 456 -21.80 -44.95 -3.46
N TYR A 457 -22.59 -44.28 -2.63
CA TYR A 457 -22.15 -43.62 -1.40
C TYR A 457 -22.14 -44.53 -0.17
N ASN A 458 -22.35 -45.84 -0.34
CA ASN A 458 -22.38 -46.79 0.78
C ASN A 458 -21.05 -46.88 1.55
N PHE A 459 -19.95 -46.38 0.99
CA PHE A 459 -18.66 -46.26 1.69
C PHE A 459 -18.66 -45.15 2.76
N ASN A 460 -19.53 -44.14 2.63
CA ASN A 460 -19.78 -43.11 3.63
C ASN A 460 -21.28 -42.74 3.66
N PRO A 461 -22.12 -43.61 4.27
CA PRO A 461 -23.57 -43.46 4.20
C PRO A 461 -24.08 -42.15 4.80
N GLU A 462 -23.39 -41.60 5.82
CA GLU A 462 -23.81 -40.39 6.55
C GLU A 462 -23.86 -39.15 5.64
N TYR A 463 -22.96 -39.06 4.67
CA TYR A 463 -22.84 -37.93 3.74
C TYR A 463 -24.03 -37.83 2.75
N PHE A 464 -24.81 -38.90 2.54
CA PHE A 464 -25.94 -38.94 1.60
C PHE A 464 -27.28 -39.24 2.30
N THR A 465 -27.54 -38.56 3.42
CA THR A 465 -28.77 -38.77 4.22
C THR A 465 -29.71 -37.57 4.29
N ARG A 466 -29.23 -36.36 4.01
CA ARG A 466 -29.99 -35.12 4.22
C ARG A 466 -30.58 -34.60 2.93
N PHE A 467 -31.90 -34.49 2.89
CA PHE A 467 -32.64 -34.02 1.73
C PHE A 467 -33.75 -33.06 2.13
N ALA A 468 -34.20 -32.22 1.20
CA ALA A 468 -35.44 -31.49 1.35
C ALA A 468 -36.17 -31.41 0.02
N VAL A 469 -37.50 -31.45 0.06
CA VAL A 469 -38.33 -31.30 -1.14
C VAL A 469 -39.37 -30.22 -0.91
N ALA A 470 -39.22 -29.13 -1.65
CA ALA A 470 -40.23 -28.09 -1.83
C ALA A 470 -41.05 -28.42 -3.08
N VAL A 471 -42.37 -28.36 -2.95
CA VAL A 471 -43.29 -28.65 -4.04
C VAL A 471 -44.24 -27.49 -4.28
N PHE A 472 -44.50 -27.20 -5.54
CA PHE A 472 -45.39 -26.13 -5.98
C PHE A 472 -46.09 -26.52 -7.27
N ASN A 473 -47.24 -25.91 -7.55
CA ASN A 473 -47.88 -25.96 -8.86
C ASN A 473 -48.91 -24.83 -8.96
N ASN A 474 -49.10 -24.30 -10.15
CA ASN A 474 -50.19 -23.37 -10.47
C ASN A 474 -50.24 -22.17 -9.52
N ASP A 475 -49.10 -21.47 -9.41
CA ASP A 475 -48.89 -20.27 -8.60
C ASP A 475 -49.08 -20.46 -7.09
N GLN A 476 -49.07 -21.72 -6.64
CA GLN A 476 -49.26 -22.08 -5.25
C GLN A 476 -48.11 -22.96 -4.76
N PHE A 477 -47.48 -22.51 -3.68
CA PHE A 477 -46.59 -23.34 -2.89
C PHE A 477 -47.43 -24.36 -2.09
N ILE A 478 -47.07 -25.64 -2.18
CA ILE A 478 -47.86 -26.74 -1.62
C ILE A 478 -47.27 -27.18 -0.28
N SER A 479 -45.98 -27.51 -0.24
CA SER A 479 -45.30 -27.93 1.00
C SER A 479 -43.79 -27.91 0.87
N LEU A 480 -43.11 -27.88 2.02
CA LEU A 480 -41.66 -28.05 2.17
C LEU A 480 -41.42 -29.11 3.23
N ASN A 481 -40.73 -30.19 2.85
CA ASN A 481 -40.50 -31.33 3.74
C ASN A 481 -39.01 -31.69 3.77
N PRO A 482 -38.33 -31.60 4.93
CA PRO A 482 -36.99 -32.13 5.12
C PRO A 482 -37.01 -33.64 5.41
N TYR A 483 -35.97 -34.35 4.98
CA TYR A 483 -35.78 -35.78 5.18
C TYR A 483 -34.36 -36.07 5.68
N THR A 484 -34.23 -37.04 6.57
CA THR A 484 -32.96 -37.46 7.16
C THR A 484 -32.54 -38.86 6.74
N SER A 485 -33.26 -39.48 5.79
CA SER A 485 -32.85 -40.75 5.17
C SER A 485 -33.36 -40.86 3.74
N VAL A 486 -32.66 -41.68 2.95
CA VAL A 486 -33.07 -42.00 1.57
C VAL A 486 -34.42 -42.70 1.56
N ASP A 487 -34.69 -43.63 2.48
CA ASP A 487 -35.96 -44.36 2.51
C ASP A 487 -37.18 -43.44 2.67
N GLN A 488 -37.09 -42.43 3.55
CA GLN A 488 -38.16 -41.46 3.75
C GLN A 488 -38.37 -40.59 2.50
N LEU A 489 -37.27 -40.15 1.87
CA LEU A 489 -37.33 -39.41 0.61
C LEU A 489 -37.97 -40.25 -0.50
N ILE A 490 -37.55 -41.51 -0.66
CA ILE A 490 -38.07 -42.41 -1.71
C ILE A 490 -39.57 -42.66 -1.52
N LEU A 491 -40.06 -42.81 -0.28
CA LEU A 491 -41.49 -42.91 0.00
C LEU A 491 -42.25 -41.67 -0.51
N PHE A 492 -41.73 -40.47 -0.21
CA PHE A 492 -42.31 -39.23 -0.70
C PHE A 492 -42.28 -39.13 -2.22
N LEU A 493 -41.13 -39.35 -2.85
CA LEU A 493 -40.99 -39.29 -4.31
C LEU A 493 -41.87 -40.33 -5.00
N ASN A 494 -42.06 -41.51 -4.41
CA ASN A 494 -42.92 -42.55 -4.96
C ASN A 494 -44.40 -42.12 -4.93
N MET A 495 -44.89 -41.56 -3.81
CA MET A 495 -46.24 -40.98 -3.75
C MET A 495 -46.42 -39.85 -4.77
N THR A 496 -45.41 -39.00 -4.89
CA THR A 496 -45.43 -37.80 -5.73
C THR A 496 -45.32 -38.14 -7.22
N SER A 497 -44.61 -39.21 -7.58
CA SER A 497 -44.51 -39.72 -8.95
C SER A 497 -45.81 -40.29 -9.51
N GLY A 498 -46.83 -40.48 -8.67
CA GLY A 498 -48.20 -40.81 -9.08
C GLY A 498 -49.09 -39.59 -9.36
N ASN A 499 -48.56 -38.36 -9.27
CA ASN A 499 -49.35 -37.16 -9.46
C ASN A 499 -49.89 -37.06 -10.89
N SER A 500 -51.21 -36.83 -11.01
CA SER A 500 -51.91 -36.69 -12.28
C SER A 500 -52.49 -35.29 -12.48
N ASP A 501 -52.04 -34.29 -11.72
CA ASP A 501 -52.45 -32.89 -11.86
C ASP A 501 -52.07 -32.35 -13.26
N LEU A 502 -53.07 -31.82 -13.97
CA LEU A 502 -52.91 -31.23 -15.31
C LEU A 502 -52.99 -29.69 -15.29
N SER A 503 -53.24 -29.09 -14.12
CA SER A 503 -53.24 -27.64 -13.93
C SER A 503 -51.84 -27.04 -14.06
N GLY A 504 -51.76 -25.71 -14.21
CA GLY A 504 -50.52 -24.98 -14.50
C GLY A 504 -50.29 -24.70 -15.99
N GLY A 505 -49.71 -23.53 -16.29
CA GLY A 505 -49.40 -23.05 -17.64
C GLY A 505 -47.91 -23.12 -17.98
N CYS A 506 -47.49 -22.38 -19.02
CA CYS A 506 -46.08 -22.23 -19.43
C CYS A 506 -45.26 -21.36 -18.47
N ARG A 507 -45.94 -20.65 -17.55
CA ARG A 507 -45.36 -19.85 -16.49
C ARG A 507 -45.93 -20.28 -15.14
N ASP A 508 -45.15 -20.11 -14.08
CA ASP A 508 -45.52 -20.49 -12.71
C ASP A 508 -44.63 -19.76 -11.68
N SER A 509 -45.04 -19.80 -10.42
CA SER A 509 -44.34 -19.26 -9.23
C SER A 509 -43.05 -19.99 -8.81
N VAL A 510 -42.14 -20.21 -9.75
CA VAL A 510 -40.89 -20.97 -9.51
C VAL A 510 -40.01 -20.30 -8.46
N TYR A 511 -39.90 -18.96 -8.48
CA TYR A 511 -39.03 -18.25 -7.53
C TYR A 511 -39.66 -18.17 -6.14
N GLY A 512 -40.98 -18.08 -6.03
CA GLY A 512 -41.70 -18.14 -4.77
C GLY A 512 -41.46 -19.49 -4.09
N ALA A 513 -41.53 -20.60 -4.82
CA ALA A 513 -41.21 -21.92 -4.29
C ALA A 513 -39.74 -22.06 -3.87
N LEU A 514 -38.81 -21.53 -4.67
CA LEU A 514 -37.39 -21.48 -4.34
C LEU A 514 -37.13 -20.63 -3.09
N TRP A 515 -37.80 -19.48 -2.95
CA TRP A 515 -37.74 -18.65 -1.76
C TRP A 515 -38.22 -19.39 -0.52
N GLN A 516 -39.34 -20.12 -0.59
CA GLN A 516 -39.81 -20.93 0.54
C GLN A 516 -38.77 -21.99 0.94
N ALA A 517 -38.08 -22.61 -0.02
CA ALA A 517 -37.01 -23.57 0.26
C ALA A 517 -35.81 -22.89 0.94
N VAL A 518 -35.29 -21.80 0.37
CA VAL A 518 -34.08 -21.12 0.86
C VAL A 518 -34.32 -20.38 2.18
N ASN A 519 -35.55 -19.92 2.43
CA ASN A 519 -35.93 -19.25 3.67
C ASN A 519 -36.40 -20.22 4.77
N GLY A 520 -37.10 -21.29 4.40
CA GLY A 520 -37.71 -22.25 5.34
C GLY A 520 -36.78 -23.38 5.80
N LEU A 521 -35.60 -23.53 5.19
CA LEU A 521 -34.62 -24.56 5.54
C LEU A 521 -33.33 -23.95 6.13
N GLN A 522 -32.71 -24.72 7.02
CA GLN A 522 -31.31 -24.53 7.39
C GLN A 522 -30.42 -25.29 6.41
N ILE A 523 -30.10 -24.65 5.28
CA ILE A 523 -29.28 -25.22 4.22
C ILE A 523 -27.81 -25.19 4.66
N SER A 524 -27.11 -26.33 4.64
CA SER A 524 -25.66 -26.36 4.88
C SER A 524 -24.91 -25.76 3.69
N LYS A 525 -23.70 -25.23 3.92
CA LYS A 525 -22.90 -24.63 2.84
C LYS A 525 -22.70 -25.60 1.67
N LYS A 526 -22.70 -25.06 0.44
CA LYS A 526 -22.52 -25.81 -0.82
C LYS A 526 -23.57 -26.87 -1.13
N SER A 527 -24.67 -26.92 -0.38
CA SER A 527 -25.81 -27.81 -0.66
C SER A 527 -26.41 -27.49 -2.04
N PRO A 528 -26.41 -28.42 -3.01
CA PRO A 528 -26.99 -28.14 -4.31
C PRO A 528 -28.51 -28.08 -4.23
N ILE A 529 -29.08 -27.06 -4.89
CA ILE A 529 -30.52 -26.91 -5.07
C ILE A 529 -30.85 -27.26 -6.52
N TYR A 530 -31.70 -28.26 -6.72
CA TYR A 530 -32.18 -28.66 -8.04
C TYR A 530 -33.63 -28.20 -8.21
N VAL A 531 -33.82 -27.17 -9.04
CA VAL A 531 -35.13 -26.65 -9.41
C VAL A 531 -35.59 -27.38 -10.68
N ILE A 532 -36.66 -28.16 -10.58
CA ILE A 532 -37.15 -29.04 -11.63
C ILE A 532 -38.53 -28.56 -12.06
N THR A 533 -38.60 -28.00 -13.26
CA THR A 533 -39.80 -27.33 -13.76
C THR A 533 -39.90 -27.46 -15.28
N ASP A 534 -41.12 -27.45 -15.80
CA ASP A 534 -41.45 -27.31 -17.22
C ASP A 534 -42.14 -25.96 -17.53
N ALA A 535 -41.97 -24.97 -16.63
CA ALA A 535 -42.46 -23.60 -16.78
C ALA A 535 -41.40 -22.55 -16.43
N LEU A 536 -41.53 -21.39 -17.07
CA LEU A 536 -40.72 -20.19 -16.81
C LEU A 536 -41.24 -19.43 -15.57
N PRO A 537 -40.36 -18.76 -14.79
CA PRO A 537 -40.78 -17.97 -13.63
C PRO A 537 -41.49 -16.67 -14.05
N ASP A 538 -42.69 -16.41 -13.53
CA ASP A 538 -43.37 -15.10 -13.69
C ASP A 538 -43.29 -14.21 -12.44
N ASP A 539 -42.70 -14.72 -11.36
CA ASP A 539 -42.59 -14.05 -10.06
C ASP A 539 -41.16 -13.64 -9.69
N HIS A 540 -40.22 -13.72 -10.65
CA HIS A 540 -38.81 -13.45 -10.42
C HIS A 540 -38.55 -12.03 -9.89
N GLN A 541 -39.28 -11.01 -10.37
CA GLN A 541 -39.11 -9.63 -9.89
C GLN A 541 -39.45 -9.46 -8.40
N THR A 542 -40.23 -10.39 -7.82
CA THR A 542 -40.66 -10.33 -6.42
C THR A 542 -39.63 -10.95 -5.48
N TYR A 543 -39.09 -12.12 -5.84
CA TYR A 543 -38.31 -12.94 -4.91
C TYR A 543 -36.81 -13.01 -5.22
N GLN A 544 -36.37 -12.62 -6.42
CA GLN A 544 -34.98 -12.79 -6.88
C GLN A 544 -33.96 -12.19 -5.89
N GLU A 545 -34.14 -10.93 -5.49
CA GLU A 545 -33.21 -10.26 -4.57
C GLU A 545 -33.21 -10.90 -3.17
N SER A 546 -34.37 -11.35 -2.70
CA SER A 546 -34.46 -12.04 -1.41
C SER A 546 -33.71 -13.37 -1.44
N ILE A 547 -33.80 -14.11 -2.55
CA ILE A 547 -33.05 -15.35 -2.75
C ILE A 547 -31.54 -15.06 -2.80
N TYR A 548 -31.10 -14.01 -3.51
CA TYR A 548 -29.68 -13.64 -3.54
C TYR A 548 -29.10 -13.34 -2.17
N GLN A 549 -29.78 -12.52 -1.38
CA GLN A 549 -29.31 -12.15 -0.05
C GLN A 549 -29.26 -13.36 0.89
N LYS A 550 -30.27 -14.25 0.81
CA LYS A 550 -30.29 -15.45 1.64
C LYS A 550 -29.26 -16.48 1.18
N ASN A 551 -29.06 -16.64 -0.13
CA ASN A 551 -28.08 -17.57 -0.68
C ASN A 551 -26.64 -17.16 -0.41
N ALA A 552 -26.35 -15.87 -0.23
CA ALA A 552 -25.03 -15.37 0.17
C ALA A 552 -24.54 -15.93 1.52
N TYR A 553 -25.43 -16.52 2.34
CA TYR A 553 -25.06 -17.24 3.56
C TYR A 553 -24.65 -18.69 3.30
N TRP A 554 -25.30 -19.34 2.33
CA TRP A 554 -25.17 -20.77 2.07
C TRP A 554 -24.17 -21.06 0.96
N ASN A 555 -23.95 -20.12 0.04
CA ASN A 555 -23.22 -20.34 -1.21
C ASN A 555 -23.68 -21.62 -1.90
N ALA A 556 -25.01 -21.85 -1.90
CA ALA A 556 -25.63 -23.06 -2.44
C ALA A 556 -25.78 -22.91 -3.96
N PRO A 557 -25.25 -23.84 -4.77
CA PRO A 557 -25.42 -23.79 -6.22
C PRO A 557 -26.85 -24.12 -6.62
N ILE A 558 -27.51 -23.16 -7.27
CA ILE A 558 -28.90 -23.27 -7.73
C ILE A 558 -28.88 -23.73 -9.19
N ASN A 559 -29.19 -25.00 -9.38
CA ASN A 559 -29.25 -25.65 -10.68
C ASN A 559 -30.70 -25.75 -11.14
N PHE A 560 -30.98 -25.18 -12.31
CA PHE A 560 -32.28 -25.36 -12.95
C PHE A 560 -32.19 -26.56 -13.90
N ILE A 561 -33.16 -27.46 -13.81
CA ILE A 561 -33.42 -28.53 -14.79
C ILE A 561 -34.75 -28.16 -15.44
N TYR A 562 -34.66 -27.43 -16.55
CA TYR A 562 -35.83 -27.02 -17.32
C TYR A 562 -36.16 -28.11 -18.32
N VAL A 563 -37.32 -28.74 -18.16
CA VAL A 563 -37.74 -29.87 -18.99
C VAL A 563 -38.79 -29.42 -19.99
N ASP A 564 -38.52 -29.55 -21.28
CA ASP A 564 -39.51 -29.30 -22.32
C ASP A 564 -40.46 -30.49 -22.44
N THR A 565 -41.62 -30.38 -21.79
CA THR A 565 -42.66 -31.41 -21.82
C THR A 565 -43.78 -31.12 -22.83
N HIS A 566 -43.70 -29.99 -23.56
CA HIS A 566 -44.82 -29.47 -24.36
C HIS A 566 -44.51 -29.48 -25.87
N PRO A 567 -45.09 -30.40 -26.66
CA PRO A 567 -44.75 -30.51 -28.08
C PRO A 567 -45.17 -29.32 -28.98
N VAL A 568 -46.05 -28.39 -28.53
CA VAL A 568 -46.53 -27.27 -29.37
C VAL A 568 -46.93 -26.00 -28.58
N THR A 569 -47.42 -26.12 -27.33
CA THR A 569 -48.13 -25.01 -26.65
C THR A 569 -47.27 -24.05 -25.85
N CYS A 570 -46.03 -24.40 -25.51
CA CYS A 570 -45.12 -23.58 -24.70
C CYS A 570 -43.73 -23.48 -25.35
N PRO A 571 -43.57 -22.78 -26.48
CA PRO A 571 -42.27 -22.63 -27.12
C PRO A 571 -41.31 -21.88 -26.19
N LEU A 572 -40.13 -22.46 -25.94
CA LEU A 572 -39.09 -21.81 -25.14
C LEU A 572 -38.35 -20.77 -25.98
N ASP A 573 -38.37 -19.51 -25.51
CA ASP A 573 -37.44 -18.47 -25.95
C ASP A 573 -36.35 -18.28 -24.90
N ARG A 574 -35.09 -18.54 -25.28
CA ARG A 574 -33.92 -18.38 -24.39
C ARG A 574 -33.61 -16.92 -24.08
N TYR A 575 -34.16 -15.99 -24.84
CA TYR A 575 -34.05 -14.55 -24.59
C TYR A 575 -35.23 -14.00 -23.79
N ASP A 576 -36.21 -14.83 -23.42
CA ASP A 576 -37.28 -14.42 -22.51
C ASP A 576 -36.66 -13.92 -21.19
N PRO A 577 -37.05 -12.74 -20.68
CA PRO A 577 -36.55 -12.22 -19.42
C PRO A 577 -36.66 -13.21 -18.26
N ALA A 578 -37.69 -14.06 -18.25
CA ALA A 578 -37.87 -15.10 -17.24
C ALA A 578 -36.81 -16.21 -17.32
N TYR A 579 -36.41 -16.61 -18.54
CA TYR A 579 -35.33 -17.56 -18.74
C TYR A 579 -33.97 -16.95 -18.36
N LEU A 580 -33.74 -15.69 -18.77
CA LEU A 580 -32.54 -14.94 -18.39
C LEU A 580 -32.43 -14.72 -16.87
N ALA A 581 -33.56 -14.60 -16.17
CA ALA A 581 -33.56 -14.55 -14.71
C ALA A 581 -33.03 -15.85 -14.11
N MET A 582 -33.51 -17.02 -14.57
CA MET A 582 -32.95 -18.33 -14.16
C MET A 582 -31.45 -18.42 -14.42
N TRP A 583 -31.00 -17.93 -15.58
CA TRP A 583 -29.59 -17.90 -15.94
C TRP A 583 -28.77 -17.04 -14.96
N ARG A 584 -29.17 -15.79 -14.70
CA ARG A 584 -28.51 -14.90 -13.72
C ARG A 584 -28.50 -15.48 -12.31
N MET A 585 -29.58 -16.16 -11.91
CA MET A 585 -29.66 -16.85 -10.62
C MET A 585 -28.67 -18.00 -10.51
N ALA A 586 -28.53 -18.78 -11.58
CA ALA A 586 -27.54 -19.84 -11.67
C ALA A 586 -26.11 -19.27 -11.62
N GLU A 587 -25.78 -18.25 -12.42
CA GLU A 587 -24.46 -17.59 -12.43
C GLU A 587 -24.04 -17.08 -11.05
N ARG A 588 -24.90 -16.29 -10.39
CA ARG A 588 -24.64 -15.72 -9.06
C ARG A 588 -24.58 -16.74 -7.93
N SER A 589 -25.09 -17.95 -8.15
CA SER A 589 -25.01 -19.05 -7.18
C SER A 589 -23.95 -20.09 -7.54
N ALA A 590 -23.19 -19.89 -8.62
CA ALA A 590 -22.30 -20.90 -9.22
C ALA A 590 -23.01 -22.18 -9.74
N GLY A 591 -24.34 -22.17 -9.87
CA GLY A 591 -25.13 -23.22 -10.50
C GLY A 591 -25.19 -23.10 -12.04
N LEU A 592 -26.04 -23.93 -12.66
CA LEU A 592 -26.26 -23.98 -14.11
C LEU A 592 -27.75 -24.11 -14.48
N VAL A 593 -28.12 -23.59 -15.66
CA VAL A 593 -29.43 -23.85 -16.28
C VAL A 593 -29.27 -24.97 -17.31
N ASN A 594 -29.81 -26.14 -17.01
CA ASN A 594 -29.75 -27.34 -17.83
C ASN A 594 -31.05 -27.46 -18.62
N TYR A 595 -31.00 -27.28 -19.94
CA TYR A 595 -32.18 -27.37 -20.81
C TYR A 595 -32.32 -28.80 -21.36
N ILE A 596 -33.48 -29.42 -21.10
CA ILE A 596 -33.80 -30.77 -21.56
C ILE A 596 -34.84 -30.69 -22.67
N PRO A 597 -34.49 -31.03 -23.93
CA PRO A 597 -35.46 -31.07 -25.01
C PRO A 597 -36.42 -32.25 -24.81
N GLN A 598 -37.61 -32.17 -25.42
CA GLN A 598 -38.65 -33.19 -25.28
C GLN A 598 -38.19 -34.63 -25.59
N SER A 599 -37.31 -34.81 -26.57
CA SER A 599 -36.72 -36.11 -26.93
C SER A 599 -35.84 -36.69 -25.81
N GLY A 600 -35.32 -35.85 -24.92
CA GLY A 600 -34.45 -36.19 -23.81
C GLY A 600 -35.18 -36.45 -22.48
N ASN A 601 -36.50 -36.27 -22.41
CA ASN A 601 -37.25 -36.34 -21.14
C ASN A 601 -37.08 -37.67 -20.39
N ASN A 602 -36.97 -38.79 -21.13
CA ASN A 602 -36.77 -40.13 -20.57
C ASN A 602 -35.39 -40.34 -19.92
N ASN A 603 -34.48 -39.40 -20.12
CA ASN A 603 -33.09 -39.47 -19.70
C ASN A 603 -32.72 -38.38 -18.67
N THR A 604 -33.70 -37.58 -18.23
CA THR A 604 -33.50 -36.49 -17.27
C THR A 604 -32.91 -36.98 -15.95
N GLY A 605 -33.33 -38.14 -15.46
CA GLY A 605 -32.75 -38.74 -14.26
C GLY A 605 -31.28 -39.12 -14.42
N ASP A 606 -30.87 -39.58 -15.60
CA ASP A 606 -29.45 -39.90 -15.86
C ASP A 606 -28.59 -38.63 -15.85
N LEU A 607 -29.11 -37.50 -16.33
CA LEU A 607 -28.42 -36.22 -16.17
C LEU A 607 -28.28 -35.86 -14.68
N PHE A 608 -29.37 -35.93 -13.90
CA PHE A 608 -29.33 -35.68 -12.46
C PHE A 608 -28.28 -36.57 -11.77
N TYR A 609 -28.25 -37.86 -12.09
CA TYR A 609 -27.24 -38.79 -11.59
C TYR A 609 -25.82 -38.29 -11.89
N ASN A 610 -25.54 -37.91 -13.13
CA ASN A 610 -24.21 -37.47 -13.55
C ASN A 610 -23.81 -36.12 -12.94
N LEU A 611 -24.75 -35.19 -12.74
CA LEU A 611 -24.48 -33.95 -12.03
C LEU A 611 -24.10 -34.22 -10.56
N VAL A 612 -24.90 -35.01 -9.85
CA VAL A 612 -24.64 -35.32 -8.43
C VAL A 612 -23.36 -36.14 -8.26
N TRP A 613 -23.18 -37.18 -9.06
CA TRP A 613 -22.01 -38.07 -9.00
C TRP A 613 -20.68 -37.37 -9.27
N ASN A 614 -20.71 -36.27 -10.02
CA ASN A 614 -19.52 -35.53 -10.39
C ASN A 614 -19.35 -34.20 -9.63
N THR A 615 -20.21 -33.86 -8.65
CA THR A 615 -20.07 -32.59 -7.90
C THR A 615 -20.33 -32.68 -6.40
N TYR A 616 -21.12 -33.67 -5.94
CA TYR A 616 -21.68 -33.62 -4.58
C TYR A 616 -20.71 -34.10 -3.49
N TYR A 617 -20.09 -35.27 -3.69
CA TYR A 617 -19.21 -35.84 -2.67
C TYR A 617 -17.85 -35.17 -2.68
N LYS A 618 -17.54 -34.39 -1.64
CA LYS A 618 -16.29 -33.63 -1.47
C LYS A 618 -15.84 -32.93 -2.76
N GLY A 619 -16.79 -32.33 -3.47
CA GLY A 619 -16.54 -31.61 -4.69
C GLY A 619 -16.10 -30.19 -4.41
N HIS A 620 -15.07 -29.74 -5.13
CA HIS A 620 -14.58 -28.38 -5.04
C HIS A 620 -14.59 -27.72 -6.40
N LEU A 621 -15.27 -26.57 -6.49
CA LEU A 621 -15.16 -25.70 -7.64
C LEU A 621 -13.74 -25.13 -7.70
N VAL A 622 -13.04 -25.34 -8.81
CA VAL A 622 -11.66 -24.85 -9.03
C VAL A 622 -11.59 -23.77 -10.10
N TYR A 623 -12.58 -23.75 -10.98
CA TYR A 623 -12.72 -22.73 -12.02
C TYR A 623 -14.19 -22.60 -12.42
N ILE A 624 -14.61 -21.38 -12.73
CA ILE A 624 -15.96 -21.01 -13.14
C ILE A 624 -15.88 -19.91 -14.20
N ASP A 625 -16.72 -20.02 -15.22
CA ASP A 625 -16.93 -18.96 -16.20
C ASP A 625 -18.30 -19.04 -16.88
N ASP A 626 -18.81 -17.88 -17.29
CA ASP A 626 -20.09 -17.71 -17.97
C ASP A 626 -19.95 -16.64 -19.06
N GLU A 627 -19.86 -17.07 -20.32
CA GLU A 627 -19.66 -16.19 -21.47
C GLU A 627 -20.91 -16.06 -22.33
N LYS A 628 -21.26 -14.81 -22.65
CA LYS A 628 -22.37 -14.49 -23.56
C LYS A 628 -22.11 -14.98 -24.98
N THR A 629 -20.84 -15.00 -25.37
CA THR A 629 -20.35 -15.48 -26.66
C THR A 629 -19.20 -16.43 -26.39
N CYS A 630 -19.41 -17.73 -26.59
CA CYS A 630 -18.45 -18.75 -26.18
C CYS A 630 -17.09 -18.63 -26.87
N SER A 631 -17.01 -18.01 -28.05
CA SER A 631 -15.71 -17.75 -28.71
C SER A 631 -14.86 -16.66 -28.05
N ASN A 632 -15.41 -15.88 -27.11
CA ASN A 632 -14.67 -14.87 -26.36
C ASN A 632 -13.85 -15.48 -25.20
N GLN A 633 -14.02 -16.77 -24.97
CA GLN A 633 -13.26 -17.51 -23.97
C GLN A 633 -11.75 -17.40 -24.21
N PRO A 634 -10.94 -17.22 -23.16
CA PRO A 634 -9.49 -17.25 -23.26
C PRO A 634 -9.01 -18.55 -23.90
N VAL A 635 -8.02 -18.44 -24.78
CA VAL A 635 -7.53 -19.58 -25.57
C VAL A 635 -6.92 -20.67 -24.69
N TYR A 636 -6.38 -20.30 -23.52
CA TYR A 636 -5.78 -21.22 -22.55
C TYR A 636 -6.03 -20.72 -21.13
N GLU A 637 -6.55 -21.61 -20.29
CA GLU A 637 -6.79 -21.38 -18.86
C GLU A 637 -6.05 -22.40 -18.02
N THR A 638 -5.74 -22.06 -16.76
CA THR A 638 -4.94 -22.92 -15.87
C THR A 638 -5.73 -23.41 -14.65
N ILE A 639 -5.44 -24.65 -14.27
CA ILE A 639 -5.97 -25.31 -13.08
C ILE A 639 -4.81 -25.98 -12.34
N SER A 640 -4.67 -25.66 -11.06
CA SER A 640 -3.66 -26.26 -10.20
C SER A 640 -4.25 -27.45 -9.47
N ILE A 641 -3.59 -28.59 -9.61
CA ILE A 641 -3.92 -29.84 -8.93
C ILE A 641 -2.99 -29.96 -7.72
N ASP A 642 -3.59 -29.96 -6.53
CA ASP A 642 -2.88 -30.02 -5.25
C ASP A 642 -2.16 -31.36 -5.04
N SER A 643 -1.19 -31.41 -4.11
CA SER A 643 -0.40 -32.62 -3.85
C SER A 643 -1.06 -33.64 -2.94
N ASN A 644 -2.35 -33.47 -2.69
CA ASN A 644 -3.09 -34.51 -2.02
C ASN A 644 -3.06 -35.73 -2.95
N ASP A 645 -2.41 -36.82 -2.50
CA ASP A 645 -2.38 -38.15 -3.14
C ASP A 645 -3.79 -38.77 -3.37
N ARG A 646 -4.84 -37.96 -3.26
CA ARG A 646 -6.26 -38.29 -3.18
C ARG A 646 -7.11 -37.53 -4.18
N PHE A 647 -6.53 -36.65 -4.99
CA PHE A 647 -7.20 -36.11 -6.16
C PHE A 647 -7.61 -37.27 -7.06
N TRP A 648 -8.90 -37.48 -7.24
CA TRP A 648 -9.43 -38.65 -7.96
C TRP A 648 -9.74 -38.33 -9.41
N LYS A 649 -10.56 -37.30 -9.61
CA LYS A 649 -11.06 -36.91 -10.92
C LYS A 649 -11.30 -35.41 -10.98
N ILE A 650 -11.10 -34.86 -12.17
CA ILE A 650 -11.60 -33.54 -12.53
C ILE A 650 -12.80 -33.71 -13.45
N THR A 651 -13.83 -32.91 -13.22
CA THR A 651 -15.05 -32.92 -14.03
C THR A 651 -15.31 -31.53 -14.57
N PHE A 652 -15.51 -31.43 -15.87
CA PHE A 652 -16.02 -30.25 -16.54
C PHE A 652 -17.51 -30.44 -16.78
N ILE A 653 -18.33 -29.54 -16.23
CA ILE A 653 -19.76 -29.46 -16.56
C ILE A 653 -19.94 -28.21 -17.40
N VAL A 654 -20.36 -28.38 -18.63
CA VAL A 654 -20.50 -27.29 -19.60
C VAL A 654 -21.94 -27.26 -20.13
N VAL A 655 -22.55 -26.08 -20.11
CA VAL A 655 -23.79 -25.80 -20.84
C VAL A 655 -23.42 -24.99 -22.07
N GLY A 656 -23.68 -25.54 -23.26
CA GLY A 656 -23.32 -24.92 -24.53
C GLY A 656 -23.59 -25.82 -25.74
N LEU A 657 -23.46 -25.23 -26.92
CA LEU A 657 -23.71 -25.91 -28.19
C LEU A 657 -22.38 -26.37 -28.82
N ASN A 658 -22.31 -27.65 -29.21
CA ASN A 658 -21.16 -28.27 -29.89
C ASN A 658 -19.82 -28.00 -29.18
N ILE A 659 -19.72 -28.39 -27.90
CA ILE A 659 -18.56 -28.13 -27.06
C ILE A 659 -17.53 -29.25 -27.20
N SER A 660 -16.25 -28.88 -27.23
CA SER A 660 -15.12 -29.77 -26.98
C SER A 660 -14.14 -29.09 -26.02
N ILE A 661 -13.35 -29.90 -25.31
CA ILE A 661 -12.37 -29.41 -24.33
C ILE A 661 -11.02 -30.03 -24.68
N ASN A 662 -9.99 -29.19 -24.74
CA ASN A 662 -8.61 -29.63 -24.83
C ASN A 662 -7.96 -29.51 -23.45
N LEU A 663 -7.19 -30.52 -23.05
CA LEU A 663 -6.47 -30.56 -21.79
C LEU A 663 -4.99 -30.88 -22.05
N VAL A 664 -4.10 -30.10 -21.46
CA VAL A 664 -2.63 -30.17 -21.61
C VAL A 664 -2.02 -30.40 -20.24
N ASN A 665 -1.08 -31.35 -20.17
CA ASN A 665 -0.41 -31.73 -18.94
C ASN A 665 0.68 -30.72 -18.52
N PRO A 666 1.17 -30.78 -17.27
CA PRO A 666 2.18 -29.86 -16.74
C PRO A 666 3.53 -29.88 -17.49
N ASP A 667 3.91 -31.01 -18.08
CA ASP A 667 5.19 -31.18 -18.79
C ASP A 667 5.22 -30.55 -20.21
N GLN A 668 4.16 -29.83 -20.60
CA GLN A 668 3.99 -29.20 -21.93
C GLN A 668 4.08 -30.18 -23.12
N VAL A 669 4.02 -31.49 -22.87
CA VAL A 669 3.90 -32.47 -23.93
C VAL A 669 2.43 -32.50 -24.31
N VAL A 670 2.10 -31.96 -25.49
CA VAL A 670 0.83 -32.23 -26.15
C VAL A 670 0.80 -33.72 -26.47
N GLN A 671 0.46 -34.55 -25.48
CA GLN A 671 0.18 -35.94 -25.74
C GLN A 671 -1.08 -35.95 -26.58
N THR A 672 -0.95 -36.37 -27.83
CA THR A 672 -2.03 -36.53 -28.81
C THR A 672 -3.12 -37.53 -28.39
N ASN A 673 -3.04 -38.07 -27.16
CA ASN A 673 -3.92 -39.09 -26.58
C ASN A 673 -4.42 -38.75 -25.16
N LEU A 674 -4.44 -37.48 -24.72
CA LEU A 674 -5.20 -37.09 -23.50
C LEU A 674 -6.68 -36.84 -23.88
N THR A 675 -7.43 -37.90 -24.14
CA THR A 675 -8.87 -37.80 -24.43
C THR A 675 -9.67 -37.70 -23.13
N LEU A 676 -10.34 -36.56 -22.92
CA LEU A 676 -11.40 -36.42 -21.92
C LEU A 676 -12.50 -37.46 -22.17
N ILE A 677 -12.97 -38.10 -21.10
CA ILE A 677 -14.08 -39.04 -21.17
C ILE A 677 -15.37 -38.23 -21.11
N LEU A 678 -16.18 -38.29 -22.18
CA LEU A 678 -17.55 -37.80 -22.13
C LEU A 678 -18.40 -38.78 -21.31
N ASP A 679 -18.64 -38.48 -20.03
CA ASP A 679 -19.45 -39.33 -19.15
C ASP A 679 -20.93 -39.22 -19.54
N TYR A 680 -21.40 -38.01 -19.88
CA TYR A 680 -22.79 -37.80 -20.25
C TYR A 680 -23.03 -36.55 -21.09
N GLN A 681 -24.05 -36.60 -21.94
CA GLN A 681 -24.54 -35.45 -22.70
C GLN A 681 -26.08 -35.53 -22.80
N LEU A 682 -26.76 -34.46 -22.44
CA LEU A 682 -28.20 -34.33 -22.64
C LEU A 682 -28.59 -32.87 -22.87
N GLY A 683 -29.34 -32.62 -23.95
CA GLY A 683 -29.66 -31.26 -24.37
C GLY A 683 -28.39 -30.47 -24.71
N ASP A 684 -28.22 -29.32 -24.08
CA ASP A 684 -27.01 -28.50 -24.18
C ASP A 684 -26.04 -28.71 -23.01
N THR A 685 -26.29 -29.68 -22.14
CA THR A 685 -25.40 -30.00 -21.00
C THR A 685 -24.44 -31.14 -21.35
N TRP A 686 -23.16 -30.91 -21.09
CA TRP A 686 -22.05 -31.83 -21.33
C TRP A 686 -21.29 -32.06 -20.03
N VAL A 687 -21.00 -33.33 -19.71
CA VAL A 687 -20.23 -33.72 -18.53
C VAL A 687 -19.00 -34.50 -18.99
N TYR A 688 -17.84 -33.85 -18.94
CA TYR A 688 -16.54 -34.46 -19.23
C TYR A 688 -15.79 -34.78 -17.94
N ARG A 689 -15.02 -35.86 -17.96
CA ARG A 689 -14.18 -36.27 -16.85
C ARG A 689 -12.80 -36.70 -17.32
N PHE A 690 -11.81 -36.45 -16.47
CA PHE A 690 -10.49 -37.03 -16.58
C PHE A 690 -10.06 -37.63 -15.24
N ASN A 691 -9.39 -38.79 -15.26
CA ASN A 691 -8.87 -39.46 -14.05
C ASN A 691 -7.35 -39.61 -14.15
N GLY A 692 -6.68 -39.61 -13.00
CA GLY A 692 -5.22 -39.82 -12.93
C GLY A 692 -4.45 -38.55 -13.27
N LEU A 693 -4.80 -37.43 -12.65
CA LEU A 693 -4.04 -36.19 -12.76
C LEU A 693 -2.80 -36.26 -11.89
N GLU A 694 -1.67 -35.89 -12.46
CA GLU A 694 -0.44 -35.63 -11.72
C GLU A 694 -0.53 -34.24 -11.07
N THR A 695 0.09 -34.12 -9.90
CA THR A 695 0.19 -32.87 -9.14
C THR A 695 0.89 -31.79 -9.97
N GLY A 696 0.33 -30.59 -10.04
CA GLY A 696 0.90 -29.51 -10.85
C GLY A 696 -0.15 -28.68 -11.59
N THR A 697 0.31 -27.78 -12.45
CA THR A 697 -0.55 -26.86 -13.19
C THR A 697 -0.89 -27.44 -14.56
N TRP A 698 -2.17 -27.73 -14.76
CA TRP A 698 -2.72 -28.19 -16.03
C TRP A 698 -3.31 -27.00 -16.79
N THR A 699 -3.25 -27.06 -18.11
CA THR A 699 -3.84 -26.03 -18.98
C THR A 699 -4.99 -26.63 -19.76
N PHE A 700 -6.13 -25.94 -19.84
CA PHE A 700 -7.26 -26.38 -20.63
C PHE A 700 -7.79 -25.28 -21.54
N SER A 701 -8.53 -25.66 -22.57
CA SER A 701 -9.28 -24.72 -23.40
C SER A 701 -10.63 -25.29 -23.80
N VAL A 702 -11.64 -24.43 -23.81
CA VAL A 702 -13.01 -24.78 -24.22
C VAL A 702 -13.22 -24.27 -25.63
N ILE A 703 -13.64 -25.17 -26.52
CA ILE A 703 -13.87 -24.87 -27.92
C ILE A 703 -15.35 -25.10 -28.21
N SER A 704 -16.01 -24.08 -28.75
CA SER A 704 -17.38 -24.19 -29.24
C SER A 704 -17.39 -24.24 -30.76
N GLY A 705 -18.04 -25.25 -31.34
CA GLY A 705 -18.29 -25.32 -32.76
C GLY A 705 -19.38 -24.34 -33.25
N THR A 706 -20.01 -23.60 -32.35
CA THR A 706 -20.95 -22.51 -32.66
C THR A 706 -20.52 -21.23 -31.95
N ALA A 707 -19.63 -20.46 -32.58
CA ALA A 707 -18.96 -19.30 -32.00
C ALA A 707 -19.90 -18.25 -31.35
N ASN A 708 -21.06 -18.01 -31.95
CA ASN A 708 -21.99 -16.95 -31.54
C ASN A 708 -22.99 -17.37 -30.44
N ALA A 709 -22.91 -18.59 -29.91
CA ALA A 709 -23.76 -19.03 -28.81
C ALA A 709 -23.08 -18.79 -27.46
N GLY A 710 -23.85 -18.44 -26.43
CA GLY A 710 -23.34 -18.37 -25.06
C GLY A 710 -22.99 -19.74 -24.48
N CYS A 711 -22.09 -19.77 -23.51
CA CYS A 711 -21.74 -20.98 -22.78
C CYS A 711 -21.37 -20.68 -21.33
N ALA A 712 -21.62 -21.66 -20.47
CA ALA A 712 -21.29 -21.62 -19.05
C ALA A 712 -20.57 -22.91 -18.68
N PHE A 713 -19.50 -22.84 -17.90
CA PHE A 713 -18.84 -24.06 -17.42
C PHE A 713 -18.35 -23.95 -15.99
N ARG A 714 -18.31 -25.12 -15.35
CA ARG A 714 -17.85 -25.33 -13.99
C ARG A 714 -16.84 -26.45 -14.01
N VAL A 715 -15.68 -26.21 -13.41
CA VAL A 715 -14.63 -27.22 -13.26
C VAL A 715 -14.59 -27.64 -11.80
N TRP A 716 -14.82 -28.92 -11.57
CA TRP A 716 -14.90 -29.52 -10.26
C TRP A 716 -13.75 -30.50 -10.05
N ALA A 717 -13.06 -30.36 -8.93
CA ALA A 717 -12.11 -31.32 -8.39
C ALA A 717 -12.81 -32.21 -7.37
N LEU A 718 -12.61 -33.53 -7.45
CA LEU A 718 -13.19 -34.50 -6.52
C LEU A 718 -12.12 -35.42 -5.92
N GLU A 719 -12.29 -35.73 -4.64
CA GLU A 719 -11.42 -36.63 -3.89
C GLU A 719 -11.83 -38.13 -4.02
N LEU A 720 -10.89 -39.03 -3.72
CA LEU A 720 -11.09 -40.48 -3.75
C LEU A 720 -12.21 -40.94 -2.79
N PRO A 721 -13.13 -41.81 -3.23
CA PRO A 721 -14.14 -42.44 -2.38
C PRO A 721 -13.60 -43.40 -1.30
N ASP A 722 -12.33 -43.84 -1.39
CA ASP A 722 -11.78 -44.91 -0.55
C ASP A 722 -10.80 -44.36 0.51
N ASN A 723 -11.24 -44.28 1.78
CA ASN A 723 -10.50 -44.73 2.98
C ASN A 723 -11.13 -44.21 4.30
N THR A 724 -11.46 -45.19 5.13
CA THR A 724 -11.88 -45.28 6.55
C THR A 724 -11.16 -44.45 7.63
N ASN A 725 -10.49 -43.34 7.31
CA ASN A 725 -9.55 -42.69 8.23
C ASN A 725 -9.80 -41.20 8.49
N GLY A 726 -11.06 -40.77 8.61
CA GLY A 726 -11.43 -39.47 9.23
C GLY A 726 -10.68 -38.24 8.68
N TYR A 727 -10.29 -38.28 7.41
CA TYR A 727 -9.39 -37.29 6.83
C TYR A 727 -10.12 -36.10 6.21
N THR A 728 -9.37 -35.02 6.10
CA THR A 728 -9.87 -33.66 6.16
C THR A 728 -9.83 -32.93 4.82
N ASP A 729 -10.97 -32.39 4.42
CA ASP A 729 -11.27 -31.73 3.14
C ASP A 729 -10.83 -30.24 3.16
N TYR A 730 -10.22 -29.75 2.06
CA TYR A 730 -9.86 -28.33 1.85
C TYR A 730 -11.03 -27.50 1.28
N ASN A 731 -12.03 -27.25 2.13
CA ASN A 731 -13.21 -26.49 1.76
C ASN A 731 -12.96 -24.98 1.84
N LEU A 732 -13.20 -24.27 0.73
CA LEU A 732 -13.15 -22.80 0.72
C LEU A 732 -14.43 -22.18 1.32
N ALA A 733 -14.23 -21.21 2.21
CA ALA A 733 -15.21 -20.23 2.65
C ALA A 733 -14.64 -18.82 2.48
N TRP A 734 -15.47 -17.83 2.15
CA TRP A 734 -15.01 -16.48 1.84
C TRP A 734 -16.02 -15.41 2.25
N GLY A 735 -15.57 -14.14 2.32
CA GLY A 735 -16.37 -12.97 2.67
C GLY A 735 -15.56 -11.67 2.55
N ALA A 736 -16.04 -10.60 3.15
CA ALA A 736 -15.41 -9.29 3.13
C ALA A 736 -15.40 -8.62 4.53
N THR A 737 -14.40 -7.77 4.77
CA THR A 737 -14.15 -7.10 6.06
C THR A 737 -13.64 -5.67 5.87
N PRO A 738 -13.97 -4.70 6.73
CA PRO A 738 -13.49 -3.33 6.59
C PRO A 738 -12.06 -3.13 7.11
N ALA A 739 -11.52 -4.04 7.94
CA ALA A 739 -10.17 -3.93 8.49
C ALA A 739 -9.56 -5.29 8.87
N ILE A 740 -8.24 -5.32 9.06
CA ILE A 740 -7.47 -6.55 9.35
C ILE A 740 -7.84 -7.22 10.69
N VAL A 741 -8.30 -6.46 11.67
CA VAL A 741 -8.68 -6.96 13.01
C VAL A 741 -10.08 -7.57 13.06
N PHE A 742 -10.95 -7.25 12.10
CA PHE A 742 -12.32 -7.77 12.04
C PHE A 742 -12.36 -9.01 11.16
N ASP A 743 -13.05 -10.04 11.62
CA ASP A 743 -13.07 -11.34 10.97
C ASP A 743 -13.70 -11.29 9.55
N ALA A 744 -15.04 -11.29 9.42
CA ALA A 744 -15.73 -11.21 8.13
C ALA A 744 -17.16 -10.65 8.29
N TRP A 745 -17.26 -9.33 8.44
CA TRP A 745 -18.54 -8.64 8.68
C TRP A 745 -19.52 -8.79 7.50
N TYR A 746 -19.02 -8.80 6.27
CA TYR A 746 -19.84 -8.78 5.06
C TYR A 746 -19.76 -10.13 4.32
N ARG A 747 -20.90 -10.65 3.84
CA ARG A 747 -20.96 -11.86 3.01
C ARG A 747 -20.54 -11.59 1.56
N GLU A 748 -20.97 -10.44 1.06
CA GLU A 748 -20.72 -9.96 -0.30
C GLU A 748 -20.06 -8.58 -0.22
N PRO A 749 -19.19 -8.21 -1.16
CA PRO A 749 -18.74 -6.83 -1.33
C PRO A 749 -19.93 -5.88 -1.51
N VAL A 750 -19.90 -4.73 -0.85
CA VAL A 750 -21.00 -3.75 -0.88
C VAL A 750 -20.65 -2.62 -1.84
N TRP A 751 -21.62 -2.22 -2.66
CA TRP A 751 -21.48 -1.14 -3.64
C TRP A 751 -20.99 0.15 -2.98
N GLN A 752 -19.97 0.78 -3.59
CA GLN A 752 -19.28 1.99 -3.12
C GLN A 752 -18.61 1.90 -1.75
N GLN A 753 -18.50 0.71 -1.14
CA GLN A 753 -17.75 0.51 0.09
C GLN A 753 -16.37 -0.08 -0.19
N SER A 754 -15.38 0.49 0.49
CA SER A 754 -14.03 -0.04 0.55
C SER A 754 -13.97 -1.22 1.49
N LEU A 755 -13.79 -2.44 0.97
CA LEU A 755 -13.67 -3.64 1.78
C LEU A 755 -12.45 -4.48 1.36
N HIS A 756 -11.94 -5.26 2.31
CA HIS A 756 -10.93 -6.29 2.10
C HIS A 756 -11.59 -7.65 1.98
N ILE A 757 -11.03 -8.51 1.14
CA ILE A 757 -11.51 -9.89 0.99
C ILE A 757 -10.83 -10.76 2.05
N VAL A 758 -11.60 -11.69 2.59
CA VAL A 758 -11.15 -12.66 3.59
C VAL A 758 -11.63 -14.06 3.21
N ALA A 759 -10.86 -15.08 3.58
CA ALA A 759 -11.19 -16.46 3.29
C ALA A 759 -10.71 -17.42 4.38
N ARG A 760 -11.27 -18.63 4.36
CA ARG A 760 -10.81 -19.79 5.11
C ARG A 760 -10.73 -20.96 4.15
N ILE A 761 -9.71 -21.79 4.33
CA ILE A 761 -9.71 -23.17 3.83
C ILE A 761 -9.85 -24.07 5.04
N ASP A 762 -10.94 -24.85 5.09
CA ASP A 762 -11.15 -25.79 6.17
C ASP A 762 -10.03 -26.82 6.19
N ASN A 763 -9.67 -27.27 7.40
CA ASN A 763 -8.61 -28.24 7.61
C ASN A 763 -7.24 -27.86 7.05
N TYR A 764 -7.05 -26.57 6.78
CA TYR A 764 -5.74 -26.01 6.50
C TYR A 764 -5.18 -25.42 7.81
N PRO A 765 -4.04 -25.90 8.34
CA PRO A 765 -3.17 -26.98 7.86
C PRO A 765 -3.26 -28.24 8.77
N ASN A 766 -4.01 -29.25 8.35
CA ASN A 766 -4.24 -30.45 9.16
C ASN A 766 -3.27 -31.56 8.75
N SER A 767 -2.06 -31.57 9.35
CA SER A 767 -1.20 -32.76 9.31
C SER A 767 -1.22 -33.41 10.68
N THR A 768 -1.62 -34.68 10.71
CA THR A 768 -1.56 -35.65 11.81
C THR A 768 -0.13 -35.95 12.32
N ARG A 769 0.83 -35.06 12.03
CA ARG A 769 2.15 -35.02 12.66
C ARG A 769 2.22 -33.75 13.51
N PRO A 770 2.61 -33.83 14.80
CA PRO A 770 2.83 -32.66 15.63
C PRO A 770 4.11 -31.95 15.17
N LYS A 771 4.04 -31.28 14.02
CA LYS A 771 4.95 -30.22 13.62
C LYS A 771 4.07 -29.00 13.40
N VAL A 772 4.08 -28.13 14.41
CA VAL A 772 3.58 -26.77 14.39
C VAL A 772 3.78 -26.16 13.00
N LEU A 773 2.70 -25.98 12.24
CA LEU A 773 2.75 -25.06 11.11
C LEU A 773 2.73 -23.67 11.71
N TYR A 774 3.85 -22.97 11.56
CA TYR A 774 3.92 -21.59 11.92
C TYR A 774 3.14 -20.76 10.87
N PRO A 775 2.36 -19.75 11.29
CA PRO A 775 1.64 -18.83 10.40
C PRO A 775 2.48 -18.26 9.24
N GLU A 776 3.80 -18.17 9.43
CA GLU A 776 4.78 -17.75 8.41
C GLU A 776 4.96 -18.70 7.22
N PHE A 777 4.30 -19.85 7.16
CA PHE A 777 4.37 -20.76 6.00
C PHE A 777 3.13 -20.74 5.11
N VAL A 778 2.13 -19.92 5.43
CA VAL A 778 0.91 -19.80 4.64
C VAL A 778 1.12 -18.82 3.48
N SER A 779 1.29 -19.36 2.27
CA SER A 779 1.29 -18.57 1.03
C SER A 779 -0.09 -18.64 0.41
N ALA A 780 -0.77 -17.50 0.32
CA ALA A 780 -2.10 -17.39 -0.28
C ALA A 780 -2.13 -16.25 -1.30
N GLU A 781 -2.84 -16.45 -2.40
CA GLU A 781 -3.03 -15.47 -3.48
C GLU A 781 -4.52 -15.46 -3.87
N LEU A 782 -5.02 -14.28 -4.22
CA LEU A 782 -6.40 -14.05 -4.62
C LEU A 782 -6.41 -13.30 -5.95
N THR A 783 -7.24 -13.76 -6.89
CA THR A 783 -7.65 -12.99 -8.07
C THR A 783 -9.17 -12.86 -8.11
N ILE A 784 -9.66 -11.68 -8.49
CA ILE A 784 -11.08 -11.43 -8.76
C ILE A 784 -11.22 -10.85 -10.16
N HIS A 785 -12.10 -11.45 -10.93
CA HIS A 785 -12.47 -10.98 -12.25
C HIS A 785 -13.92 -10.54 -12.26
N ALA A 786 -14.21 -9.37 -12.82
CA ALA A 786 -15.57 -8.90 -13.00
C ALA A 786 -16.10 -9.28 -14.38
N GLN A 787 -17.37 -9.67 -14.44
CA GLN A 787 -18.07 -9.85 -15.71
C GLN A 787 -18.50 -8.48 -16.27
N THR A 788 -18.10 -8.19 -17.51
CA THR A 788 -18.46 -6.96 -18.23
C THR A 788 -19.09 -7.30 -19.58
N ASP A 789 -19.62 -6.29 -20.29
CA ASP A 789 -20.14 -6.51 -21.65
C ASP A 789 -19.05 -6.90 -22.67
N ASN A 790 -17.79 -6.61 -22.35
CA ASN A 790 -16.62 -6.97 -23.16
C ASN A 790 -16.01 -8.32 -22.73
N GLY A 791 -16.66 -9.04 -21.81
CA GLY A 791 -16.16 -10.28 -21.21
C GLY A 791 -15.53 -10.07 -19.84
N ARG A 792 -14.77 -11.08 -19.42
CA ARG A 792 -14.13 -11.15 -18.10
C ARG A 792 -12.93 -10.20 -17.99
N GLN A 793 -12.89 -9.37 -16.93
CA GLN A 793 -11.79 -8.43 -16.67
C GLN A 793 -11.22 -8.61 -15.26
N LEU A 794 -9.89 -8.73 -15.12
CA LEU A 794 -9.22 -8.75 -13.81
C LEU A 794 -9.42 -7.39 -13.10
N VAL A 795 -10.01 -7.41 -11.90
CA VAL A 795 -10.28 -6.21 -11.09
C VAL A 795 -9.54 -6.18 -9.76
N LEU A 796 -9.06 -7.33 -9.28
CA LEU A 796 -8.25 -7.43 -8.07
C LEU A 796 -7.26 -8.59 -8.18
N ALA A 797 -6.02 -8.33 -7.76
CA ALA A 797 -5.04 -9.37 -7.44
C ALA A 797 -4.36 -8.99 -6.11
N SER A 798 -4.26 -9.94 -5.17
CA SER A 798 -3.70 -9.68 -3.84
C SER A 798 -3.08 -10.93 -3.24
N ASN A 799 -1.98 -10.76 -2.50
CA ASN A 799 -1.44 -11.79 -1.63
C ASN A 799 -2.22 -11.82 -0.31
N GLY A 800 -2.25 -12.97 0.36
CA GLY A 800 -2.95 -13.19 1.62
C GLY A 800 -2.00 -13.24 2.82
N ILE A 801 -2.53 -12.84 3.99
CA ILE A 801 -1.86 -12.88 5.29
C ILE A 801 -2.68 -13.77 6.23
N TRP A 802 -2.02 -14.60 7.04
CA TRP A 802 -2.68 -15.43 8.05
C TRP A 802 -3.02 -14.65 9.32
N ARG A 803 -4.23 -14.87 9.84
CA ARG A 803 -4.75 -14.31 11.09
C ARG A 803 -5.21 -15.42 12.02
N SER A 804 -4.69 -15.46 13.24
CA SER A 804 -5.07 -16.44 14.26
C SER A 804 -6.34 -15.99 15.00
N GLY A 805 -7.08 -16.92 15.62
CA GLY A 805 -8.31 -16.60 16.37
C GLY A 805 -9.53 -16.21 15.53
N CYS A 806 -9.34 -15.82 14.26
CA CYS A 806 -10.41 -15.53 13.31
C CYS A 806 -11.03 -16.81 12.76
N SER A 807 -12.33 -16.77 12.43
CA SER A 807 -12.96 -17.82 11.64
C SER A 807 -12.51 -17.76 10.17
N MET A 808 -12.24 -16.59 9.60
CA MET A 808 -11.65 -16.41 8.27
C MET A 808 -10.17 -16.03 8.40
N GLN A 809 -9.29 -17.03 8.32
CA GLN A 809 -7.87 -16.87 8.67
C GLN A 809 -7.06 -16.17 7.57
N LEU A 810 -7.47 -16.21 6.31
CA LEU A 810 -6.78 -15.55 5.20
C LEU A 810 -7.33 -14.14 5.02
N PHE A 811 -6.46 -13.14 5.05
CA PHE A 811 -6.79 -11.73 4.81
C PHE A 811 -6.00 -11.19 3.63
N PHE A 812 -6.67 -10.56 2.67
CA PHE A 812 -6.05 -10.04 1.46
C PHE A 812 -5.96 -8.49 1.51
N PRO A 813 -4.80 -7.91 1.92
CA PRO A 813 -4.60 -6.46 1.99
C PRO A 813 -4.64 -5.81 0.61
N ILE A 814 -5.28 -4.66 0.52
CA ILE A 814 -5.43 -3.94 -0.75
C ILE A 814 -4.86 -2.54 -0.56
N MET A 815 -3.78 -2.21 -1.28
CA MET A 815 -3.11 -0.89 -1.20
C MET A 815 -4.02 0.26 -1.68
N SER A 816 -5.06 -0.06 -2.45
CA SER A 816 -6.18 0.82 -2.82
C SER A 816 -7.49 0.05 -2.71
N THR A 817 -8.15 0.10 -1.54
CA THR A 817 -9.56 -0.23 -1.31
C THR A 817 -10.34 -0.84 -2.49
N PHE A 818 -10.50 -2.17 -2.55
CA PHE A 818 -11.39 -2.78 -3.55
C PHE A 818 -12.80 -2.28 -3.29
N THR A 819 -13.31 -1.52 -4.26
CA THR A 819 -14.60 -0.85 -4.16
C THR A 819 -15.42 -1.22 -5.36
N CYS A 820 -16.53 -1.90 -5.12
CA CYS A 820 -17.52 -2.23 -6.14
C CYS A 820 -18.09 -0.94 -6.74
N GLN A 821 -17.77 -0.67 -8.01
CA GLN A 821 -18.22 0.55 -8.70
C GLN A 821 -19.59 0.37 -9.37
N VAL A 822 -19.89 -0.84 -9.82
CA VAL A 822 -21.13 -1.18 -10.52
C VAL A 822 -21.99 -2.03 -9.57
N PRO A 823 -23.23 -1.60 -9.25
CA PRO A 823 -24.11 -2.41 -8.44
C PRO A 823 -24.46 -3.69 -9.21
N ASP A 824 -24.68 -4.78 -8.49
CA ASP A 824 -25.13 -6.05 -9.06
C ASP A 824 -24.15 -6.74 -10.02
N GLN A 825 -22.93 -6.22 -10.13
CA GLN A 825 -21.88 -6.80 -10.97
C GLN A 825 -21.42 -8.15 -10.41
N LEU A 826 -21.40 -9.17 -11.27
CA LEU A 826 -20.89 -10.50 -10.94
C LEU A 826 -19.35 -10.49 -10.92
N LEU A 827 -18.79 -11.19 -9.93
CA LEU A 827 -17.37 -11.25 -9.65
C LEU A 827 -16.96 -12.72 -9.47
N TYR A 828 -16.00 -13.19 -10.25
CA TYR A 828 -15.43 -14.53 -10.14
C TYR A 828 -14.16 -14.48 -9.31
N LEU A 829 -14.16 -15.21 -8.19
CA LEU A 829 -13.06 -15.31 -7.24
C LEU A 829 -12.29 -16.60 -7.48
N THR A 830 -10.96 -16.50 -7.56
CA THR A 830 -10.05 -17.64 -7.52
C THR A 830 -9.01 -17.42 -6.42
N ILE A 831 -8.90 -18.39 -5.52
CA ILE A 831 -7.91 -18.39 -4.44
C ILE A 831 -6.92 -19.51 -4.67
N TYR A 832 -5.65 -19.19 -4.50
CA TYR A 832 -4.55 -20.14 -4.54
C TYR A 832 -3.88 -20.18 -3.18
N VAL A 833 -3.68 -21.36 -2.61
CA VAL A 833 -3.00 -21.55 -1.33
C VAL A 833 -1.98 -22.66 -1.45
N ARG A 834 -0.76 -22.41 -0.96
CA ARG A 834 0.27 -23.44 -0.97
C ARG A 834 0.05 -24.44 0.17
N ASP A 835 0.03 -25.71 -0.18
CA ASP A 835 -0.01 -26.81 0.78
C ASP A 835 1.37 -27.02 1.46
N PRO A 836 1.46 -27.85 2.52
CA PRO A 836 2.72 -28.09 3.22
C PRO A 836 3.83 -28.73 2.37
N LEU A 837 3.52 -29.29 1.21
CA LEU A 837 4.48 -29.90 0.28
C LEU A 837 4.93 -28.92 -0.81
N GLY A 838 4.34 -27.72 -0.86
CA GLY A 838 4.73 -26.66 -1.78
C GLY A 838 3.87 -26.55 -3.03
N TYR A 839 2.81 -27.36 -3.16
CA TYR A 839 1.93 -27.36 -4.32
C TYR A 839 0.73 -26.44 -4.11
N MET A 840 0.14 -25.97 -5.21
CA MET A 840 -0.94 -24.98 -5.18
C MET A 840 -2.31 -25.65 -5.09
N ILE A 841 -3.04 -25.37 -4.01
CA ILE A 841 -4.47 -25.62 -3.86
C ILE A 841 -5.20 -24.47 -4.54
N GLN A 842 -5.92 -24.76 -5.63
CA GLN A 842 -6.80 -23.79 -6.29
C GLN A 842 -8.26 -24.03 -5.90
N ARG A 843 -8.97 -22.97 -5.51
CA ARG A 843 -10.41 -22.98 -5.24
C ARG A 843 -11.06 -21.76 -5.87
N ALA A 844 -12.27 -21.91 -6.38
CA ALA A 844 -13.03 -20.84 -6.99
C ALA A 844 -14.39 -20.64 -6.31
N GLY A 845 -14.92 -19.44 -6.48
CA GLY A 845 -16.21 -19.01 -5.95
C GLY A 845 -16.73 -17.81 -6.71
N VAL A 846 -17.89 -17.31 -6.28
CA VAL A 846 -18.53 -16.12 -6.84
C VAL A 846 -18.83 -15.12 -5.75
N PHE A 847 -18.81 -13.85 -6.15
CA PHE A 847 -19.31 -12.70 -5.43
C PHE A 847 -20.25 -11.92 -6.36
N TYR A 848 -21.07 -11.06 -5.80
CA TYR A 848 -21.67 -9.97 -6.56
C TYR A 848 -21.60 -8.66 -5.77
N CYS A 849 -21.51 -7.54 -6.48
CA CYS A 849 -21.49 -6.22 -5.87
C CYS A 849 -22.86 -5.88 -5.30
N ASN A 850 -23.09 -6.24 -4.04
CA ASN A 850 -24.38 -6.12 -3.41
C ASN A 850 -24.74 -4.64 -3.20
N TYR A 851 -25.93 -4.23 -3.61
CA TYR A 851 -26.39 -2.85 -3.50
C TYR A 851 -26.55 -2.39 -2.03
N VAL A 852 -26.86 -3.33 -1.14
CA VAL A 852 -27.03 -3.09 0.30
C VAL A 852 -26.42 -4.21 1.12
N VAL A 853 -26.02 -3.92 2.35
CA VAL A 853 -25.52 -4.94 3.27
C VAL A 853 -26.59 -6.02 3.46
N ALA A 854 -26.25 -7.30 3.27
CA ALA A 854 -27.18 -8.40 3.52
C ALA A 854 -27.49 -8.49 5.04
N THR A 855 -28.62 -7.90 5.46
CA THR A 855 -29.06 -7.83 6.86
C THR A 855 -29.79 -9.10 7.33
N ILE A 856 -30.21 -9.96 6.41
CA ILE A 856 -30.98 -11.16 6.72
C ILE A 856 -30.03 -12.29 7.16
N ALA A 857 -29.66 -12.32 8.44
CA ALA A 857 -29.14 -13.55 9.02
C ALA A 857 -30.20 -14.66 8.85
N PRO A 858 -29.81 -15.95 8.71
CA PRO A 858 -30.76 -17.03 8.78
C PRO A 858 -31.53 -16.92 10.10
N SER A 859 -32.85 -16.73 10.03
CA SER A 859 -33.72 -16.74 11.20
C SER A 859 -33.34 -17.97 12.05
N PRO A 860 -32.82 -17.78 13.27
CA PRO A 860 -32.51 -18.91 14.11
C PRO A 860 -33.84 -19.53 14.55
N SER A 861 -33.78 -20.78 14.97
CA SER A 861 -34.89 -21.59 15.48
C SER A 861 -35.98 -20.81 16.23
N PRO A 862 -37.25 -21.29 16.26
CA PRO A 862 -38.33 -20.64 17.01
C PRO A 862 -37.88 -20.19 18.41
N GLY A 863 -37.82 -18.86 18.66
CA GLY A 863 -37.41 -18.29 19.95
C GLY A 863 -36.25 -17.28 19.94
N THR A 864 -35.77 -16.82 18.78
CA THR A 864 -34.65 -15.87 18.68
C THR A 864 -35.01 -14.62 17.85
N CYS A 865 -34.44 -13.47 18.22
CA CYS A 865 -34.69 -12.17 17.58
C CYS A 865 -33.48 -11.71 16.76
N GLU A 866 -33.72 -11.00 15.66
CA GLU A 866 -32.70 -10.42 14.79
C GLU A 866 -32.31 -8.99 15.23
N ASN A 867 -31.26 -8.43 14.61
CA ASN A 867 -30.84 -7.03 14.77
C ASN A 867 -30.75 -6.52 16.22
N SER A 868 -30.24 -7.37 17.13
CA SER A 868 -30.14 -7.09 18.57
C SER A 868 -31.47 -6.95 19.32
N GLY A 869 -32.55 -7.50 18.78
CA GLY A 869 -33.82 -7.65 19.48
C GLY A 869 -33.72 -8.58 20.68
N ILE A 870 -34.55 -8.34 21.69
CA ILE A 870 -34.58 -9.14 22.93
C ILE A 870 -35.82 -10.03 22.90
N PHE A 871 -35.63 -11.34 23.00
CA PHE A 871 -36.75 -12.28 23.09
C PHE A 871 -37.37 -12.22 24.48
N TYR A 872 -38.63 -11.81 24.56
CA TYR A 872 -39.35 -11.63 25.81
C TYR A 872 -40.83 -11.98 25.65
N ASN A 873 -41.36 -12.86 26.51
CA ASN A 873 -42.76 -13.31 26.47
C ASN A 873 -43.26 -13.82 25.09
N ASN A 874 -42.52 -14.73 24.45
CA ASN A 874 -42.85 -15.27 23.12
C ASN A 874 -42.88 -14.23 21.98
N THR A 875 -42.34 -13.03 22.19
CA THR A 875 -42.28 -11.94 21.20
C THR A 875 -40.92 -11.26 21.23
N CYS A 876 -40.47 -10.74 20.08
CA CYS A 876 -39.25 -9.96 20.03
C CYS A 876 -39.51 -8.49 20.34
N VAL A 877 -38.73 -7.93 21.27
CA VAL A 877 -38.71 -6.50 21.55
C VAL A 877 -37.58 -5.86 20.74
N CYS A 878 -37.94 -5.00 19.80
CA CYS A 878 -36.99 -4.45 18.83
C CYS A 878 -36.33 -3.16 19.31
N PRO A 879 -35.04 -2.95 18.97
CA PRO A 879 -34.40 -1.66 19.15
C PRO A 879 -35.03 -0.58 18.25
N PRO A 880 -34.80 0.72 18.53
CA PRO A 880 -35.54 1.82 17.90
C PRO A 880 -35.50 1.86 16.38
N ASP A 881 -34.45 1.31 15.77
CA ASP A 881 -34.21 1.34 14.34
C ASP A 881 -34.83 0.14 13.58
N TRP A 882 -35.52 -0.77 14.30
CA TRP A 882 -36.02 -2.03 13.76
C TRP A 882 -37.44 -2.34 14.24
N THR A 883 -38.16 -3.13 13.45
CA THR A 883 -39.55 -3.55 13.68
C THR A 883 -39.78 -4.96 13.08
N GLY A 884 -40.98 -5.50 13.26
CA GLY A 884 -41.36 -6.85 12.83
C GLY A 884 -41.30 -7.90 13.95
N ASP A 885 -41.95 -9.04 13.73
CA ASP A 885 -42.13 -10.11 14.73
C ASP A 885 -40.82 -10.68 15.31
N TYR A 886 -39.73 -10.55 14.55
CA TYR A 886 -38.37 -10.97 14.90
C TYR A 886 -37.36 -9.82 14.77
N CYS A 887 -37.82 -8.56 14.68
CA CYS A 887 -36.96 -7.38 14.45
C CYS A 887 -36.21 -7.41 13.10
N GLN A 888 -36.83 -8.03 12.10
CA GLN A 888 -36.27 -8.24 10.76
C GLN A 888 -36.42 -7.04 9.82
N THR A 889 -37.28 -6.07 10.14
CA THR A 889 -37.63 -4.96 9.24
C THR A 889 -37.04 -3.64 9.74
N PRO A 890 -36.22 -2.93 8.96
CA PRO A 890 -35.65 -1.65 9.39
C PRO A 890 -36.67 -0.50 9.31
N ILE A 891 -36.51 0.50 10.16
CA ILE A 891 -37.26 1.77 10.11
C ILE A 891 -36.43 2.81 9.34
N CYS A 892 -37.01 3.46 8.33
CA CYS A 892 -36.30 4.42 7.48
C CYS A 892 -36.46 5.87 7.94
N TYR A 893 -35.34 6.57 8.04
CA TYR A 893 -35.27 7.97 8.48
C TYR A 893 -35.03 8.93 7.31
N ASN A 894 -35.16 10.23 7.58
CA ASN A 894 -34.82 11.33 6.68
C ASN A 894 -35.41 11.21 5.25
N GLY A 895 -36.65 10.72 5.15
CA GLY A 895 -37.33 10.56 3.86
C GLY A 895 -36.92 9.32 3.07
N GLY A 896 -36.17 8.40 3.67
CA GLY A 896 -35.89 7.09 3.09
C GLY A 896 -37.15 6.23 2.99
N THR A 897 -37.22 5.38 1.97
CA THR A 897 -38.36 4.49 1.71
C THR A 897 -37.97 3.03 1.94
N LEU A 898 -38.80 2.28 2.67
CA LEU A 898 -38.60 0.85 2.91
C LEU A 898 -38.84 0.07 1.61
N PHE A 899 -37.79 -0.59 1.11
CA PHE A 899 -37.85 -1.39 -0.12
C PHE A 899 -37.85 -2.88 0.22
N GLY A 900 -38.84 -3.61 -0.29
CA GLY A 900 -38.96 -5.06 -0.09
C GLY A 900 -39.13 -5.52 1.36
N ASN A 901 -39.46 -4.63 2.30
CA ASN A 901 -39.47 -4.85 3.76
C ASN A 901 -38.10 -5.20 4.40
N ILE A 902 -36.99 -4.95 3.69
CA ILE A 902 -35.66 -5.46 4.08
C ILE A 902 -34.64 -4.33 4.32
N TYR A 903 -34.73 -3.20 3.61
CA TYR A 903 -33.78 -2.09 3.76
C TYR A 903 -34.38 -0.73 3.39
N CYS A 904 -33.69 0.33 3.79
CA CYS A 904 -34.08 1.71 3.51
C CYS A 904 -33.36 2.27 2.29
N GLN A 905 -34.12 2.67 1.27
CA GLN A 905 -33.62 3.39 0.12
C GLN A 905 -33.54 4.88 0.45
N CYS A 906 -32.33 5.44 0.46
CA CYS A 906 -32.09 6.81 0.91
C CYS A 906 -32.15 7.84 -0.23
N PRO A 907 -32.70 9.03 0.02
CA PRO A 907 -32.63 10.13 -0.94
C PRO A 907 -31.19 10.66 -1.10
N PRO A 908 -30.86 11.32 -2.22
CA PRO A 908 -29.52 11.85 -2.48
C PRO A 908 -29.03 12.77 -1.35
N GLY A 909 -27.78 12.54 -0.91
CA GLY A 909 -27.16 13.30 0.17
C GLY A 909 -27.48 12.76 1.56
N ILE A 910 -28.12 11.59 1.65
CA ILE A 910 -28.43 10.88 2.88
C ILE A 910 -28.00 9.41 2.71
N GLY A 911 -27.41 8.82 3.75
CA GLY A 911 -26.92 7.45 3.77
C GLY A 911 -27.01 6.80 5.14
N GLY A 912 -26.50 5.58 5.26
CA GLY A 912 -26.65 4.72 6.43
C GLY A 912 -27.73 3.64 6.24
N PRO A 913 -27.68 2.54 7.01
CA PRO A 913 -28.58 1.38 6.85
C PRO A 913 -30.07 1.72 7.03
N ASN A 914 -30.36 2.79 7.76
CA ASN A 914 -31.69 3.31 8.02
C ASN A 914 -31.87 4.73 7.47
N CYS A 915 -30.97 5.19 6.57
CA CYS A 915 -30.93 6.57 6.05
C CYS A 915 -30.77 7.65 7.14
N GLN A 916 -30.05 7.33 8.22
CA GLN A 916 -29.89 8.21 9.38
C GLN A 916 -28.78 9.26 9.25
N PHE A 917 -27.86 9.11 8.30
CA PHE A 917 -26.68 9.98 8.13
C PHE A 917 -26.82 10.90 6.93
N ILE A 918 -26.27 12.11 7.00
CA ILE A 918 -26.19 13.03 5.86
C ILE A 918 -24.82 12.84 5.19
N GLN A 919 -24.78 12.75 3.86
CA GLN A 919 -23.60 12.48 3.04
C GLN A 919 -23.37 13.57 1.97
N CYS A 920 -22.11 13.79 1.62
CA CYS A 920 -21.72 14.73 0.56
C CYS A 920 -21.91 14.10 -0.83
N LEU A 921 -22.47 14.86 -1.78
CA LEU A 921 -22.74 14.38 -3.14
C LEU A 921 -21.52 14.42 -4.07
N GLN A 922 -20.48 15.18 -3.74
CA GLN A 922 -19.23 15.29 -4.50
C GLN A 922 -18.04 15.60 -3.58
N ALA A 923 -16.86 15.05 -3.92
CA ALA A 923 -15.58 15.43 -3.33
C ALA A 923 -14.88 16.49 -4.21
N ASN A 924 -14.20 17.45 -3.58
CA ASN A 924 -13.54 18.55 -4.30
C ASN A 924 -12.26 18.07 -5.02
N PRO A 925 -12.00 18.52 -6.27
CA PRO A 925 -10.85 18.10 -7.09
C PRO A 925 -9.51 18.81 -6.77
N SER A 926 -9.44 19.64 -5.72
CA SER A 926 -8.19 20.33 -5.37
C SER A 926 -7.27 19.39 -4.60
N PRO A 927 -5.94 19.36 -4.88
CA PRO A 927 -5.00 18.65 -4.03
C PRO A 927 -5.14 19.17 -2.60
N GLY A 928 -5.07 18.24 -1.64
CA GLY A 928 -5.33 18.49 -0.23
C GLY A 928 -4.56 19.69 0.33
N PHE A 929 -5.07 20.26 1.41
CA PHE A 929 -4.47 21.40 2.11
C PHE A 929 -3.05 21.05 2.60
N ASN A 930 -2.01 21.32 1.78
CA ASN A 930 -0.63 21.09 2.18
C ASN A 930 -0.24 22.06 3.32
N ILE A 931 0.36 21.52 4.38
CA ILE A 931 0.85 22.27 5.55
C ILE A 931 2.33 22.67 5.41
N HIS A 932 2.96 22.36 4.27
CA HIS A 932 4.36 22.63 3.91
C HIS A 932 4.48 23.56 2.70
N ARG A 933 5.67 24.12 2.48
CA ARG A 933 6.01 25.06 1.39
C ARG A 933 5.21 26.37 1.43
N ARG A 934 5.01 26.92 2.62
CA ARG A 934 4.32 28.21 2.81
C ARG A 934 5.30 29.37 2.77
N SER A 935 4.82 30.56 2.52
CA SER A 935 5.58 31.80 2.70
C SER A 935 5.33 32.39 4.10
N LEU A 936 6.34 33.03 4.67
CA LEU A 936 6.23 33.86 5.87
C LEU A 936 6.67 35.28 5.53
N ALA A 937 5.74 36.22 5.64
CA ALA A 937 5.97 37.62 5.38
C ALA A 937 6.04 38.40 6.70
N PHE A 938 7.01 39.31 6.81
CA PHE A 938 7.11 40.33 7.84
C PHE A 938 6.88 41.70 7.21
N LEU A 939 5.89 42.44 7.73
CA LEU A 939 5.62 43.82 7.37
C LEU A 939 6.04 44.70 8.56
N LEU A 940 7.05 45.54 8.35
CA LEU A 940 7.70 46.34 9.38
C LEU A 940 7.44 47.85 9.15
N ASP A 941 6.74 48.48 10.07
CA ASP A 941 6.61 49.93 10.10
C ASP A 941 7.97 50.57 10.45
N ILE A 942 8.56 51.34 9.52
CA ILE A 942 9.85 52.02 9.70
C ILE A 942 9.70 53.52 10.05
N THR A 943 8.57 53.94 10.61
CA THR A 943 8.45 55.27 11.22
C THR A 943 9.31 55.34 12.49
N ARG A 944 9.68 56.56 12.91
CA ARG A 944 10.48 56.75 14.13
C ARG A 944 9.85 56.24 15.41
N TYR A 945 8.52 56.08 15.41
CA TYR A 945 7.77 55.58 16.55
C TYR A 945 7.95 54.09 16.78
N ASN A 946 8.31 53.31 15.74
CA ASN A 946 8.54 51.87 15.86
C ASN A 946 10.02 51.51 16.09
N ALA A 947 10.93 52.50 16.11
CA ALA A 947 12.37 52.26 16.16
C ALA A 947 12.82 51.42 17.37
N ALA A 948 12.24 51.66 18.54
CA ALA A 948 12.53 50.91 19.76
C ALA A 948 12.07 49.44 19.64
N THR A 949 10.86 49.22 19.12
CA THR A 949 10.29 47.89 18.89
C THR A 949 11.12 47.10 17.88
N LEU A 950 11.43 47.69 16.71
CA LEU A 950 12.23 47.03 15.68
C LEU A 950 13.63 46.68 16.20
N SER A 951 14.21 47.51 17.07
CA SER A 951 15.50 47.23 17.73
C SER A 951 15.43 46.03 18.69
N LEU A 952 14.27 45.72 19.27
CA LEU A 952 14.06 44.54 20.11
C LEU A 952 13.74 43.30 19.28
N LEU A 953 12.93 43.45 18.22
CA LEU A 953 12.64 42.38 17.26
C LEU A 953 13.91 41.92 16.56
N ALA A 954 14.78 42.83 16.14
CA ALA A 954 16.06 42.52 15.52
C ALA A 954 16.99 41.66 16.39
N ARG A 955 16.86 41.71 17.73
CA ARG A 955 17.64 40.85 18.65
C ARG A 955 17.04 39.46 18.82
N THR A 956 15.74 39.31 18.57
CA THR A 956 14.98 38.09 18.88
C THR A 956 14.69 37.26 17.62
N ILE A 957 14.65 37.92 16.46
CA ILE A 957 14.31 37.29 15.18
C ILE A 957 15.26 36.17 14.81
N GLN A 958 16.55 36.29 15.13
CA GLN A 958 17.54 35.23 14.90
C GLN A 958 17.12 33.92 15.57
N GLN A 959 16.84 33.96 16.88
CA GLN A 959 16.36 32.79 17.61
C GLN A 959 15.04 32.26 17.03
N THR A 960 14.14 33.14 16.61
CA THR A 960 12.82 32.76 16.08
C THR A 960 12.92 32.04 14.75
N ILE A 961 13.76 32.51 13.83
CA ILE A 961 14.01 31.85 12.54
C ILE A 961 14.66 30.48 12.78
N SER A 962 15.58 30.39 13.74
CA SER A 962 16.16 29.12 14.19
C SER A 962 15.08 28.16 14.72
N ASP A 963 14.18 28.66 15.57
CA ASP A 963 13.10 27.86 16.15
C ASP A 963 12.08 27.41 15.09
N ILE A 964 11.73 28.26 14.11
CA ILE A 964 10.84 27.89 12.98
C ILE A 964 11.45 26.73 12.18
N ARG A 965 12.74 26.80 11.88
CA ARG A 965 13.46 25.73 11.16
C ARG A 965 13.51 24.44 11.98
N SER A 966 13.62 24.55 13.31
CA SER A 966 13.63 23.40 14.21
C SER A 966 12.31 22.63 14.25
N GLN A 967 11.18 23.28 13.91
CA GLN A 967 9.88 22.62 13.85
C GLN A 967 9.78 21.69 12.62
N HIS A 968 10.10 22.21 11.44
CA HIS A 968 10.17 21.42 10.21
C HIS A 968 10.85 22.20 9.06
N ALA A 969 11.80 21.57 8.36
CA ALA A 969 12.62 22.23 7.33
C ALA A 969 11.82 22.78 6.13
N GLU A 970 10.79 22.06 5.67
CA GLU A 970 9.90 22.49 4.57
C GLU A 970 8.68 23.31 5.02
N TRP A 971 8.56 23.72 6.28
CA TRP A 971 7.34 24.41 6.69
C TRP A 971 7.19 25.78 6.01
N ILE A 972 8.23 26.61 6.09
CA ILE A 972 8.31 27.90 5.43
C ILE A 972 9.41 27.82 4.37
N GLU A 973 9.04 28.05 3.11
CA GLU A 973 9.96 28.08 1.96
C GLU A 973 10.46 29.50 1.70
N ASN A 974 9.58 30.50 1.74
CA ASN A 974 9.95 31.87 1.38
C ASN A 974 9.75 32.81 2.56
N TYR A 975 10.79 33.56 2.92
CA TYR A 975 10.72 34.66 3.89
C TYR A 975 10.76 35.99 3.16
N PHE A 976 9.83 36.88 3.49
CA PHE A 976 9.79 38.23 2.95
C PHE A 976 9.82 39.24 4.08
N VAL A 977 10.66 40.26 3.98
CA VAL A 977 10.69 41.39 4.91
C VAL A 977 10.46 42.66 4.10
N TYR A 978 9.30 43.26 4.28
CA TYR A 978 8.97 44.56 3.71
C TYR A 978 8.95 45.60 4.81
N ALA A 979 9.50 46.77 4.51
CA ALA A 979 9.33 47.96 5.30
C ALA A 979 8.30 48.88 4.65
N PHE A 980 7.55 49.61 5.47
CA PHE A 980 6.62 50.61 4.99
C PHE A 980 6.56 51.82 5.91
N ASN A 981 6.18 52.96 5.36
CA ASN A 981 6.01 54.22 6.07
C ASN A 981 4.82 55.01 5.47
N SER A 982 4.82 56.33 5.66
CA SER A 982 3.79 57.22 5.12
C SER A 982 3.85 57.40 3.59
N THR A 983 5.02 57.20 2.99
CA THR A 983 5.28 57.50 1.58
C THR A 983 5.23 56.29 0.66
N GLY A 984 5.50 55.09 1.18
CA GLY A 984 5.49 53.89 0.36
C GLY A 984 5.92 52.63 1.10
N VAL A 985 6.11 51.59 0.31
CA VAL A 985 6.42 50.22 0.72
C VAL A 985 7.68 49.79 -0.01
N THR A 986 8.60 49.12 0.69
CA THR A 986 9.91 48.73 0.14
C THR A 986 10.26 47.32 0.61
N LEU A 987 10.64 46.45 -0.32
CA LEU A 987 11.24 45.16 0.00
C LEU A 987 12.62 45.40 0.60
N LEU A 988 12.82 45.00 1.86
CA LEU A 988 14.15 45.03 2.50
C LEU A 988 14.92 43.74 2.19
N SER A 989 14.23 42.59 2.18
CA SER A 989 14.84 41.31 1.89
C SER A 989 13.81 40.25 1.50
N SER A 990 14.19 39.39 0.57
CA SER A 990 13.53 38.11 0.28
C SER A 990 14.58 37.02 0.45
N ALA A 991 14.32 36.07 1.34
CA ALA A 991 15.29 35.05 1.69
C ALA A 991 14.64 33.67 1.71
N GLN A 992 15.44 32.67 1.38
CA GLN A 992 15.11 31.25 1.56
C GLN A 992 15.50 30.82 2.99
N PRO A 993 15.08 29.63 3.47
CA PRO A 993 15.21 29.27 4.89
C PRO A 993 16.66 29.09 5.36
N TYR A 994 17.60 28.90 4.43
CA TYR A 994 19.02 28.79 4.72
C TYR A 994 19.74 30.15 4.83
N ASP A 995 19.07 31.25 4.47
CA ASP A 995 19.66 32.59 4.41
C ASP A 995 19.17 33.48 5.57
N GLU A 996 19.30 32.96 6.78
CA GLU A 996 18.88 33.61 8.03
C GLU A 996 19.53 34.99 8.23
N ALA A 997 20.79 35.12 7.79
CA ALA A 997 21.54 36.37 7.88
C ALA A 997 20.85 37.51 7.11
N HIS A 998 20.22 37.23 5.97
CA HIS A 998 19.51 38.24 5.19
C HIS A 998 18.23 38.72 5.88
N ILE A 999 17.55 37.88 6.65
CA ILE A 999 16.38 38.28 7.46
C ILE A 999 16.82 39.06 8.69
N VAL A 1000 17.84 38.58 9.41
CA VAL A 1000 18.39 39.27 10.58
C VAL A 1000 18.93 40.65 10.21
N ASN A 1001 19.67 40.74 9.09
CA ASN A 1001 20.16 42.01 8.55
C ASN A 1001 19.02 42.92 8.11
N ALA A 1002 17.94 42.39 7.52
CA ALA A 1002 16.77 43.19 7.14
C ALA A 1002 16.05 43.78 8.36
N PHE A 1003 15.92 43.02 9.46
CA PHE A 1003 15.38 43.55 10.71
C PHE A 1003 16.33 44.60 11.34
N GLY A 1004 17.64 44.37 11.29
CA GLY A 1004 18.64 45.36 11.70
C GLY A 1004 18.58 46.64 10.85
N GLN A 1005 18.43 46.50 9.54
CA GLN A 1005 18.26 47.60 8.59
C GLN A 1005 16.95 48.34 8.83
N ALA A 1006 15.84 47.63 9.07
CA ALA A 1006 14.56 48.23 9.43
C ALA A 1006 14.68 49.07 10.72
N ALA A 1007 15.38 48.57 11.73
CA ALA A 1007 15.64 49.30 12.98
C ALA A 1007 16.50 50.57 12.76
N MET A 1008 17.52 50.49 11.90
CA MET A 1008 18.33 51.65 11.51
C MET A 1008 17.52 52.68 10.72
N LEU A 1009 16.73 52.24 9.74
CA LEU A 1009 15.86 53.10 8.94
C LEU A 1009 14.82 53.80 9.82
N ALA A 1010 14.23 53.08 10.77
CA ALA A 1010 13.28 53.66 11.72
C ALA A 1010 13.92 54.72 12.63
N SER A 1011 15.17 54.54 13.05
CA SER A 1011 15.87 55.53 13.88
C SER A 1011 16.05 56.89 13.19
N GLY A 1012 16.08 56.92 11.85
CA GLY A 1012 16.08 58.13 11.01
C GLY A 1012 14.76 58.37 10.26
N GLY A 1013 13.71 57.62 10.58
CA GLY A 1013 12.47 57.57 9.81
C GLY A 1013 11.62 58.84 9.91
N ASP A 1014 10.62 58.92 9.04
CA ASP A 1014 9.64 59.99 9.09
C ASP A 1014 8.86 59.97 10.43
N ALA A 1015 8.33 61.13 10.81
CA ALA A 1015 7.52 61.32 12.01
C ALA A 1015 6.02 61.26 11.70
N ALA A 1016 5.63 60.68 10.55
CA ALA A 1016 4.25 60.63 10.15
C ALA A 1016 3.47 59.66 11.03
N CYS A 1017 2.25 60.05 11.37
CA CYS A 1017 1.39 59.25 12.23
C CYS A 1017 0.46 58.30 11.49
N THR A 1018 0.43 58.39 10.16
CA THR A 1018 -0.39 57.53 9.29
C THR A 1018 0.50 56.86 8.26
N VAL A 1019 0.35 55.54 8.09
CA VAL A 1019 1.21 54.71 7.23
C VAL A 1019 0.41 53.85 6.26
N GLN A 1020 1.04 53.45 5.15
CA GLN A 1020 0.40 52.74 4.04
C GLN A 1020 0.26 51.22 4.30
N THR A 1021 -0.38 50.84 5.40
CA THR A 1021 -0.51 49.43 5.84
C THR A 1021 -1.22 48.54 4.81
N TYR A 1022 -2.36 48.98 4.29
CA TYR A 1022 -3.13 48.19 3.31
C TYR A 1022 -2.37 48.01 1.99
N GLN A 1023 -1.64 49.04 1.56
CA GLN A 1023 -0.79 48.96 0.39
C GLN A 1023 0.34 47.94 0.57
N ALA A 1024 0.90 47.83 1.78
CA ALA A 1024 1.91 46.83 2.09
C ALA A 1024 1.34 45.40 1.99
N ILE A 1025 0.11 45.18 2.47
CA ILE A 1025 -0.58 43.88 2.37
C ILE A 1025 -0.89 43.53 0.90
N ILE A 1026 -1.38 44.48 0.11
CA ILE A 1026 -1.67 44.27 -1.32
C ILE A 1026 -0.39 43.92 -2.10
N GLN A 1027 0.71 44.64 -1.84
CA GLN A 1027 1.94 44.43 -2.59
C GLN A 1027 2.63 43.11 -2.26
N ILE A 1028 2.55 42.65 -1.01
CA ILE A 1028 3.24 41.41 -0.61
C ILE A 1028 2.47 40.15 -1.02
N SER A 1029 1.14 40.18 -0.95
CA SER A 1029 0.30 38.97 -1.08
C SER A 1029 0.50 38.19 -2.39
N PRO A 1030 0.67 38.81 -3.57
CA PRO A 1030 0.93 38.08 -4.82
C PRO A 1030 2.24 37.28 -4.83
N PHE A 1031 3.21 37.63 -3.97
CA PHE A 1031 4.49 36.92 -3.84
C PHE A 1031 4.43 35.77 -2.83
N LEU A 1032 3.29 35.60 -2.13
CA LEU A 1032 3.10 34.56 -1.14
C LEU A 1032 2.35 33.37 -1.75
N VAL A 1033 2.77 32.16 -1.37
CA VAL A 1033 2.05 30.94 -1.74
C VAL A 1033 0.67 30.92 -1.04
N ARG A 1034 -0.32 30.23 -1.59
CA ARG A 1034 -1.64 30.09 -0.94
C ARG A 1034 -1.50 29.49 0.48
N ASN A 1035 -2.30 29.93 1.44
CA ASN A 1035 -2.25 29.54 2.87
C ASN A 1035 -1.00 30.01 3.66
N SER A 1036 -0.29 31.03 3.15
CA SER A 1036 0.89 31.65 3.80
C SER A 1036 0.56 32.55 5.00
N TYR A 1037 1.60 32.93 5.76
CA TYR A 1037 1.47 33.75 6.96
C TYR A 1037 2.00 35.17 6.73
N ILE A 1038 1.31 36.18 7.24
CA ILE A 1038 1.74 37.58 7.22
C ILE A 1038 1.79 38.08 8.67
N TYR A 1039 2.96 38.52 9.12
CA TYR A 1039 3.22 39.07 10.44
C TYR A 1039 3.53 40.55 10.32
N LEU A 1040 2.63 41.38 10.85
CA LEU A 1040 2.69 42.82 10.73
C LEU A 1040 3.05 43.42 12.09
N TYR A 1041 4.10 44.25 12.13
CA TYR A 1041 4.54 44.99 13.31
C TYR A 1041 4.48 46.49 13.04
N GLN A 1042 3.59 47.19 13.74
CA GLN A 1042 3.27 48.59 13.47
C GLN A 1042 3.09 49.43 14.74
N ALA A 1043 3.54 50.68 14.70
CA ALA A 1043 3.39 51.66 15.77
C ALA A 1043 2.57 52.90 15.35
N ALA A 1044 2.70 53.36 14.11
CA ALA A 1044 1.85 54.41 13.54
C ALA A 1044 0.44 53.88 13.19
N THR A 1045 -0.55 54.73 12.93
CA THR A 1045 -1.92 54.30 12.59
C THR A 1045 -2.04 53.94 11.10
N PRO A 1046 -2.88 52.96 10.71
CA PRO A 1046 -3.11 52.68 9.30
C PRO A 1046 -3.88 53.82 8.62
N ASP A 1047 -3.67 53.99 7.32
CA ASP A 1047 -4.50 54.89 6.51
C ASP A 1047 -5.88 54.27 6.20
N ASN A 1048 -6.86 54.55 7.05
CA ASN A 1048 -8.24 54.10 6.86
C ASN A 1048 -9.06 54.99 5.90
N SER A 1049 -8.47 56.03 5.31
CA SER A 1049 -9.19 56.93 4.39
C SER A 1049 -9.36 56.34 2.99
N ASN A 1050 -8.57 55.33 2.63
CA ASN A 1050 -8.55 54.69 1.32
C ASN A 1050 -9.34 53.37 1.32
N PHE A 1051 -10.65 53.46 1.04
CA PHE A 1051 -11.54 52.30 1.02
C PHE A 1051 -11.16 51.23 -0.02
N ASP A 1052 -10.70 51.64 -1.21
CA ASP A 1052 -10.28 50.70 -2.26
C ASP A 1052 -9.07 49.87 -1.84
N ALA A 1053 -8.12 50.47 -1.11
CA ALA A 1053 -6.98 49.75 -0.56
C ALA A 1053 -7.41 48.74 0.52
N ILE A 1054 -8.39 49.08 1.36
CA ILE A 1054 -8.94 48.15 2.36
C ILE A 1054 -9.59 46.94 1.68
N LEU A 1055 -10.48 47.19 0.71
CA LEU A 1055 -11.21 46.14 -0.01
C LEU A 1055 -10.24 45.21 -0.77
N ASN A 1056 -9.26 45.78 -1.46
CA ASN A 1056 -8.27 45.00 -2.21
C ASN A 1056 -7.40 44.16 -1.26
N ALA A 1057 -6.95 44.73 -0.14
CA ALA A 1057 -6.21 43.97 0.87
C ALA A 1057 -7.04 42.78 1.39
N SER A 1058 -8.33 43.00 1.69
CA SER A 1058 -9.25 41.94 2.11
C SER A 1058 -9.46 40.87 1.05
N TYR A 1059 -9.69 41.27 -0.19
CA TYR A 1059 -9.91 40.35 -1.29
C TYR A 1059 -8.66 39.49 -1.55
N THR A 1060 -7.47 40.09 -1.57
CA THR A 1060 -6.23 39.35 -1.85
C THR A 1060 -5.90 38.39 -0.71
N VAL A 1061 -6.08 38.79 0.56
CA VAL A 1061 -5.88 37.92 1.72
C VAL A 1061 -6.85 36.73 1.71
N ASP A 1062 -8.13 36.95 1.40
CA ASP A 1062 -9.15 35.90 1.35
C ASP A 1062 -8.94 34.93 0.17
N GLN A 1063 -8.73 35.44 -1.04
CA GLN A 1063 -8.55 34.63 -2.25
C GLN A 1063 -7.32 33.69 -2.15
N ALA A 1064 -6.25 34.17 -1.53
CA ALA A 1064 -5.03 33.42 -1.30
C ALA A 1064 -5.00 32.73 0.08
N ARG A 1065 -6.05 32.89 0.90
CA ARG A 1065 -6.19 32.32 2.25
C ARG A 1065 -4.99 32.58 3.15
N HIS A 1066 -4.38 33.76 3.05
CA HIS A 1066 -3.27 34.12 3.93
C HIS A 1066 -3.77 34.32 5.35
N MET A 1067 -3.00 33.88 6.35
CA MET A 1067 -3.29 34.15 7.76
C MET A 1067 -2.57 35.43 8.20
N LEU A 1068 -3.31 36.43 8.68
CA LEU A 1068 -2.76 37.74 9.04
C LEU A 1068 -2.64 37.90 10.56
N MET A 1069 -1.41 37.97 11.06
CA MET A 1069 -1.08 38.25 12.47
C MET A 1069 -0.63 39.70 12.60
N ILE A 1070 -1.39 40.51 13.32
CA ILE A 1070 -1.15 41.96 13.43
C ILE A 1070 -0.72 42.30 14.86
N HIS A 1071 0.39 43.01 14.99
CA HIS A 1071 0.96 43.47 16.25
C HIS A 1071 1.04 45.00 16.21
N ALA A 1072 0.21 45.65 17.02
CA ALA A 1072 0.13 47.10 17.13
C ALA A 1072 0.73 47.58 18.45
N ALA A 1073 1.61 48.59 18.40
CA ALA A 1073 2.27 49.12 19.59
C ALA A 1073 1.33 49.99 20.40
N GLN A 1074 1.32 49.79 21.71
CA GLN A 1074 0.52 50.55 22.66
C GLN A 1074 1.38 51.03 23.83
N ASP A 1075 1.18 52.29 24.23
CA ASP A 1075 1.99 52.94 25.27
C ASP A 1075 1.34 52.81 26.68
N ASP A 1076 2.19 52.80 27.71
CA ASP A 1076 1.88 52.31 29.07
C ASP A 1076 0.89 53.17 29.87
N ALA A 1077 0.55 54.38 29.42
CA ALA A 1077 -0.11 55.38 30.25
C ALA A 1077 -1.56 55.74 29.87
N ASN A 1078 -2.00 55.61 28.59
CA ASN A 1078 -3.25 56.25 28.15
C ASN A 1078 -4.15 55.43 27.19
N PHE A 1079 -3.94 54.11 26.99
CA PHE A 1079 -4.69 53.32 25.99
C PHE A 1079 -4.58 53.81 24.52
N PHE A 1080 -3.66 54.73 24.25
CA PHE A 1080 -3.31 55.20 22.91
C PHE A 1080 -1.98 54.56 22.48
N GLY A 1081 -1.85 54.29 21.18
CA GLY A 1081 -0.59 53.94 20.56
C GLY A 1081 0.36 55.14 20.46
N PRO A 1082 1.62 54.90 20.08
CA PRO A 1082 2.47 55.96 19.55
C PRO A 1082 1.68 56.78 18.51
N CYS A 1083 1.89 58.10 18.45
CA CYS A 1083 1.08 59.05 17.66
C CYS A 1083 -0.33 59.42 18.19
N ASN A 1084 -0.66 59.17 19.47
CA ASN A 1084 -2.00 59.40 20.03
C ASN A 1084 -3.11 58.62 19.30
N GLY A 1085 -2.74 57.53 18.62
CA GLY A 1085 -3.69 56.71 17.88
C GLY A 1085 -4.58 55.92 18.82
N SER A 1086 -5.89 55.88 18.56
CA SER A 1086 -6.85 55.11 19.35
C SER A 1086 -6.99 53.69 18.83
N LEU A 1087 -7.43 52.75 19.66
CA LEU A 1087 -7.72 51.37 19.22
C LEU A 1087 -8.78 51.31 18.10
N PHE A 1088 -9.64 52.33 17.98
CA PHE A 1088 -10.63 52.45 16.91
C PHE A 1088 -9.99 52.57 15.53
N GLU A 1089 -8.82 53.19 15.42
CA GLU A 1089 -8.10 53.31 14.16
C GLU A 1089 -7.51 51.97 13.67
N TYR A 1090 -7.49 50.95 14.51
CA TYR A 1090 -7.06 49.59 14.14
C TYR A 1090 -8.23 48.61 13.98
N GLU A 1091 -9.49 49.05 14.16
CA GLU A 1091 -10.67 48.17 14.13
C GLU A 1091 -10.78 47.42 12.79
N VAL A 1092 -10.61 48.13 11.67
CA VAL A 1092 -10.64 47.55 10.31
C VAL A 1092 -9.51 46.53 10.10
N LEU A 1093 -8.31 46.80 10.62
CA LEU A 1093 -7.21 45.83 10.58
C LEU A 1093 -7.50 44.62 11.46
N ALA A 1094 -8.14 44.81 12.61
CA ALA A 1094 -8.51 43.72 13.49
C ALA A 1094 -9.54 42.78 12.85
N GLU A 1095 -10.57 43.33 12.20
CA GLU A 1095 -11.54 42.56 11.42
C GLU A 1095 -10.87 41.77 10.30
N LEU A 1096 -9.93 42.39 9.57
CA LEU A 1096 -9.16 41.73 8.51
C LEU A 1096 -8.32 40.56 9.04
N ALA A 1097 -7.69 40.72 10.21
CA ALA A 1097 -6.96 39.65 10.88
C ALA A 1097 -7.89 38.51 11.31
N GLU A 1098 -9.11 38.82 11.76
CA GLU A 1098 -10.08 37.79 12.17
C GLU A 1098 -10.67 37.02 10.99
N LEU A 1099 -10.96 37.69 9.87
CA LEU A 1099 -11.43 37.06 8.63
C LEU A 1099 -10.43 36.04 8.08
N SER A 1100 -9.14 36.29 8.28
CA SER A 1100 -8.04 35.43 7.83
C SER A 1100 -7.66 34.31 8.82
N GLN A 1101 -8.48 34.06 9.85
CA GLN A 1101 -8.15 33.15 10.97
C GLN A 1101 -6.90 33.56 11.76
N GLY A 1102 -6.37 34.75 11.52
CA GLY A 1102 -5.27 35.34 12.26
C GLY A 1102 -5.76 36.08 13.50
N ARG A 1103 -4.96 37.04 13.98
CA ARG A 1103 -5.28 37.76 15.22
C ARG A 1103 -4.65 39.15 15.24
N PHE A 1104 -5.36 40.08 15.85
CA PHE A 1104 -4.88 41.40 16.21
C PHE A 1104 -4.44 41.44 17.67
N MET A 1105 -3.22 41.88 17.93
CA MET A 1105 -2.60 41.97 19.24
C MET A 1105 -2.09 43.39 19.48
N ASN A 1106 -2.75 44.12 20.38
CA ASN A 1106 -2.26 45.39 20.90
C ASN A 1106 -1.35 45.13 22.10
N LEU A 1107 -0.06 45.48 21.99
CA LEU A 1107 0.96 45.09 22.95
C LEU A 1107 1.90 46.24 23.28
N ARG A 1108 2.49 46.19 24.48
CA ARG A 1108 3.62 47.05 24.81
C ARG A 1108 4.80 46.77 23.89
N SER A 1109 5.55 47.80 23.53
CA SER A 1109 6.75 47.63 22.70
C SER A 1109 7.77 46.65 23.30
N SER A 1110 7.81 46.53 24.63
CA SER A 1110 8.65 45.57 25.36
C SER A 1110 8.15 44.12 25.29
N SER A 1111 6.85 43.89 25.05
CA SER A 1111 6.22 42.57 24.94
C SER A 1111 6.09 42.08 23.50
N MET A 1112 6.27 42.94 22.50
CA MET A 1112 6.23 42.54 21.08
C MET A 1112 7.22 41.42 20.71
N PRO A 1113 8.47 41.37 21.21
CA PRO A 1113 9.38 40.27 20.89
C PRO A 1113 8.88 38.89 21.35
N ASP A 1114 8.01 38.84 22.36
CA ASP A 1114 7.45 37.58 22.86
C ASP A 1114 6.47 36.95 21.86
N THR A 1115 5.86 37.72 20.94
CA THR A 1115 4.97 37.15 19.91
C THR A 1115 5.72 36.41 18.83
N LEU A 1116 7.00 36.73 18.62
CA LEU A 1116 7.86 35.93 17.75
C LEU A 1116 8.05 34.50 18.30
N LYS A 1117 7.96 34.29 19.63
CA LYS A 1117 8.03 32.94 20.23
C LYS A 1117 6.80 32.08 19.92
N LEU A 1118 5.69 32.72 19.52
CA LEU A 1118 4.47 32.03 19.12
C LEU A 1118 4.53 31.51 17.68
N LEU A 1119 5.38 32.10 16.83
CA LEU A 1119 5.51 31.67 15.44
C LEU A 1119 5.76 30.17 15.32
N PRO A 1120 6.82 29.58 15.91
CA PRO A 1120 7.13 28.15 15.77
C PRO A 1120 5.96 27.23 16.13
N THR A 1121 5.16 27.63 17.12
CA THR A 1121 4.04 26.82 17.61
C THR A 1121 2.85 26.75 16.64
N MET A 1122 2.88 27.54 15.56
CA MET A 1122 1.86 27.50 14.52
C MET A 1122 2.01 26.30 13.57
N TYR A 1123 3.16 25.61 13.58
CA TYR A 1123 3.37 24.42 12.76
C TYR A 1123 2.42 23.27 13.17
N SER A 1124 1.69 22.71 12.20
CA SER A 1124 0.68 21.67 12.43
C SER A 1124 -0.37 22.01 13.50
N SER A 1125 -0.62 23.29 13.74
CA SER A 1125 -1.57 23.75 14.74
C SER A 1125 -2.95 24.04 14.14
N GLY A 1126 -4.00 23.98 14.97
CA GLY A 1126 -5.36 24.32 14.57
C GLY A 1126 -6.14 24.95 15.73
N VAL A 1127 -7.13 25.79 15.41
CA VAL A 1127 -8.00 26.40 16.42
C VAL A 1127 -9.09 25.41 16.81
N VAL A 1128 -9.04 24.92 18.04
CA VAL A 1128 -10.00 23.95 18.58
C VAL A 1128 -11.25 24.64 19.16
N TYR A 1129 -11.08 25.81 19.78
CA TYR A 1129 -12.16 26.54 20.43
C TYR A 1129 -11.86 28.04 20.52
N ARG A 1130 -12.86 28.89 20.30
CA ARG A 1130 -12.80 30.34 20.49
C ARG A 1130 -14.12 30.84 21.09
N ARG A 1131 -14.06 31.69 22.12
CA ARG A 1131 -15.24 32.32 22.73
C ARG A 1131 -14.93 33.70 23.26
N TYR A 1132 -15.92 34.60 23.14
CA TYR A 1132 -15.91 35.94 23.71
C TYR A 1132 -16.91 36.03 24.87
N PHE A 1133 -16.54 36.76 25.91
CA PHE A 1133 -17.40 37.02 27.08
C PHE A 1133 -17.49 38.53 27.30
N ASN A 1134 -18.71 39.04 27.47
CA ASN A 1134 -18.95 40.46 27.76
C ASN A 1134 -18.56 40.85 29.19
N ASP A 1135 -18.64 39.91 30.14
CA ASP A 1135 -18.36 40.12 31.56
C ASP A 1135 -17.59 38.92 32.14
N CYS A 1136 -16.38 39.18 32.64
CA CYS A 1136 -15.49 38.20 33.25
C CYS A 1136 -15.42 38.34 34.78
N SER A 1137 -16.33 39.09 35.41
CA SER A 1137 -16.38 39.27 36.87
C SER A 1137 -16.88 38.02 37.62
N SER A 1138 -17.67 37.17 36.95
CA SER A 1138 -18.04 35.83 37.42
C SER A 1138 -17.18 34.76 36.76
N VAL A 1139 -17.01 33.61 37.42
CA VAL A 1139 -16.28 32.46 36.86
C VAL A 1139 -16.93 32.02 35.53
N GLN A 1140 -16.14 32.05 34.45
CA GLN A 1140 -16.55 31.57 33.13
C GLN A 1140 -15.87 30.22 32.85
N THR A 1141 -16.65 29.24 32.40
CA THR A 1141 -16.14 27.88 32.10
C THR A 1141 -16.20 27.60 30.60
N VAL A 1142 -15.11 27.05 30.06
CA VAL A 1142 -14.97 26.66 28.66
C VAL A 1142 -14.54 25.19 28.58
N PHE A 1143 -15.16 24.44 27.67
CA PHE A 1143 -14.81 23.06 27.37
C PHE A 1143 -14.33 22.95 25.92
N ALA A 1144 -13.19 22.30 25.71
CA ALA A 1144 -12.62 22.05 24.38
C ALA A 1144 -12.13 20.59 24.28
N PRO A 1145 -12.46 19.87 23.20
CA PRO A 1145 -11.96 18.51 22.98
C PRO A 1145 -10.50 18.55 22.48
N VAL A 1146 -9.63 17.69 23.02
CA VAL A 1146 -8.22 17.58 22.59
C VAL A 1146 -7.98 16.14 22.15
N ASP A 1147 -7.40 15.95 20.95
CA ASP A 1147 -7.13 14.63 20.40
C ASP A 1147 -5.91 13.95 21.06
N SER A 1148 -5.77 12.64 20.87
CA SER A 1148 -4.71 11.83 21.49
C SER A 1148 -3.30 12.10 20.94
N TYR A 1149 -3.19 12.68 19.74
CA TYR A 1149 -1.93 12.97 19.05
C TYR A 1149 -1.42 14.38 19.34
N ALA A 1150 -2.24 15.28 19.88
CA ALA A 1150 -1.83 16.61 20.32
C ALA A 1150 -0.72 16.54 21.39
N GLN A 1151 0.43 17.16 21.09
CA GLN A 1151 1.58 17.21 21.99
C GLN A 1151 1.52 18.40 22.95
N SER A 1152 0.91 19.50 22.51
CA SER A 1152 0.67 20.69 23.30
C SER A 1152 -0.66 21.34 22.92
N MET A 1153 -1.19 22.15 23.84
CA MET A 1153 -2.37 22.97 23.63
C MET A 1153 -2.06 24.41 24.05
N GLN A 1154 -2.38 25.36 23.18
CA GLN A 1154 -2.24 26.77 23.50
C GLN A 1154 -3.55 27.40 23.94
N VAL A 1155 -3.47 28.21 24.99
CA VAL A 1155 -4.61 29.00 25.48
C VAL A 1155 -4.23 30.47 25.45
N VAL A 1156 -4.91 31.20 24.56
CA VAL A 1156 -4.73 32.66 24.42
C VAL A 1156 -5.90 33.36 25.08
N ILE A 1157 -5.61 34.12 26.13
CA ILE A 1157 -6.56 34.88 26.92
C ILE A 1157 -6.33 36.36 26.66
N ARG A 1158 -7.40 37.08 26.34
CA ARG A 1158 -7.44 38.54 26.31
C ARG A 1158 -8.50 39.04 27.27
N GLY A 1159 -8.12 39.87 28.23
CA GLY A 1159 -9.07 40.69 28.98
C GLY A 1159 -8.38 41.59 29.99
N LEU A 1160 -9.01 42.74 30.24
CA LEU A 1160 -8.45 43.81 31.05
C LEU A 1160 -8.64 43.50 32.54
N GLY A 1161 -7.59 43.67 33.34
CA GLY A 1161 -7.56 43.33 34.77
C GLY A 1161 -6.77 42.06 35.08
N ASN A 1162 -6.58 41.75 36.36
CA ASN A 1162 -5.79 40.60 36.80
C ASN A 1162 -6.58 39.29 36.65
N ILE A 1163 -6.73 38.81 35.40
CA ILE A 1163 -7.48 37.60 35.09
C ILE A 1163 -6.81 36.38 35.71
N GLN A 1164 -7.57 35.63 36.50
CA GLN A 1164 -7.16 34.34 37.05
C GLN A 1164 -7.77 33.22 36.22
N TYR A 1165 -7.01 32.15 35.98
CA TYR A 1165 -7.45 30.99 35.23
C TYR A 1165 -7.04 29.69 35.93
N THR A 1166 -7.83 28.64 35.72
CA THR A 1166 -7.54 27.28 36.18
C THR A 1166 -7.85 26.31 35.06
N ILE A 1167 -7.00 25.32 34.87
CA ILE A 1167 -7.13 24.32 33.79
C ILE A 1167 -7.45 22.99 34.45
N ASN A 1168 -8.56 22.37 34.06
CA ASN A 1168 -9.00 21.09 34.62
C ASN A 1168 -8.93 19.99 33.55
N GLN A 1169 -8.50 18.80 33.96
CA GLN A 1169 -8.53 17.59 33.17
C GLN A 1169 -9.97 17.06 33.03
N PRO A 1170 -10.25 16.16 32.05
CA PRO A 1170 -11.57 15.55 31.88
C PRO A 1170 -12.08 14.80 33.12
N ASN A 1171 -11.17 14.33 33.98
CA ASN A 1171 -11.47 13.66 35.25
C ASN A 1171 -11.80 14.66 36.40
N GLY A 1172 -11.86 15.96 36.12
CA GLY A 1172 -12.15 17.03 37.09
C GLY A 1172 -10.96 17.48 37.95
N GLN A 1173 -9.77 16.91 37.76
CA GLN A 1173 -8.56 17.32 38.49
C GLN A 1173 -7.91 18.56 37.88
N VAL A 1174 -7.36 19.45 38.71
CA VAL A 1174 -6.59 20.62 38.25
C VAL A 1174 -5.28 20.15 37.61
N TYR A 1175 -4.97 20.67 36.43
CA TYR A 1175 -3.73 20.36 35.70
C TYR A 1175 -2.52 20.93 36.43
N SER A 1176 -1.40 20.19 36.45
CA SER A 1176 -0.21 20.58 37.19
C SER A 1176 0.44 21.85 36.61
N ASN A 1177 0.67 22.86 37.47
CA ASN A 1177 1.26 24.15 37.08
C ASN A 1177 2.67 24.03 36.47
N ASN A 1178 3.43 22.98 36.78
CA ASN A 1178 4.79 22.79 36.26
C ASN A 1178 4.84 22.42 34.77
N LEU A 1179 3.68 22.14 34.16
CA LEU A 1179 3.53 21.76 32.76
C LEU A 1179 2.83 22.84 31.92
N ILE A 1180 2.57 24.00 32.53
CA ILE A 1180 2.00 25.18 31.89
C ILE A 1180 3.14 26.19 31.71
N GLY A 1181 3.58 26.36 30.46
CA GLY A 1181 4.49 27.43 30.07
C GLY A 1181 3.74 28.73 29.77
N THR A 1182 4.35 29.88 30.04
CA THR A 1182 3.81 31.19 29.63
C THR A 1182 4.71 31.78 28.54
N TYR A 1183 4.17 31.94 27.33
CA TYR A 1183 4.92 32.50 26.19
C TYR A 1183 4.81 34.02 26.09
N LEU A 1184 3.66 34.58 26.47
CA LEU A 1184 3.41 36.02 26.49
C LEU A 1184 2.59 36.37 27.74
N ASN A 1185 3.00 37.42 28.46
CA ASN A 1185 2.24 37.98 29.56
C ASN A 1185 2.33 39.51 29.56
N ASP A 1186 1.37 40.16 28.93
CA ASP A 1186 1.18 41.61 28.96
C ASP A 1186 -0.06 41.96 29.77
N GLN A 1187 0.09 41.99 31.09
CA GLN A 1187 -1.01 42.25 32.03
C GLN A 1187 -1.65 43.64 31.86
N LEU A 1188 -0.91 44.60 31.30
CA LEU A 1188 -1.36 45.98 31.14
C LEU A 1188 -2.36 46.09 29.98
N ASN A 1189 -2.08 45.40 28.87
CA ASN A 1189 -3.00 45.28 27.72
C ASN A 1189 -3.93 44.04 27.81
N GLY A 1190 -3.79 43.25 28.86
CA GLY A 1190 -4.65 42.11 29.16
C GLY A 1190 -4.37 40.84 28.35
N TRP A 1191 -3.16 40.66 27.81
CA TRP A 1191 -2.80 39.49 27.02
C TRP A 1191 -2.04 38.45 27.85
N THR A 1192 -2.50 37.20 27.78
CA THR A 1192 -1.79 36.05 28.35
C THR A 1192 -1.85 34.88 27.38
N VAL A 1193 -0.70 34.30 27.07
CA VAL A 1193 -0.59 33.11 26.20
C VAL A 1193 0.10 31.99 26.96
N LEU A 1194 -0.62 30.88 27.09
CA LEU A 1194 -0.19 29.69 27.81
C LEU A 1194 0.05 28.55 26.83
N ASP A 1195 1.06 27.73 27.13
CA ASP A 1195 1.35 26.48 26.43
C ASP A 1195 1.28 25.34 27.43
N ILE A 1196 0.32 24.45 27.21
CA ILE A 1196 0.05 23.33 28.10
C ILE A 1196 0.63 22.10 27.42
N ARG A 1197 1.66 21.53 28.03
CA ARG A 1197 2.35 20.37 27.49
C ARG A 1197 1.91 19.11 28.20
N LYS A 1198 1.83 18.02 27.45
CA LYS A 1198 1.53 16.70 27.99
C LYS A 1198 2.58 16.34 29.05
N GLY A 1199 2.12 16.01 30.26
CA GLY A 1199 2.99 15.69 31.39
C GLY A 1199 3.87 14.46 31.17
N ILE A 1200 5.15 14.58 31.54
CA ILE A 1200 6.11 13.47 31.55
C ILE A 1200 5.79 12.58 32.76
N GLY A 1201 4.81 11.69 32.59
CA GLY A 1201 4.33 10.79 33.64
C GLY A 1201 3.37 9.69 33.16
N ALA A 1202 2.88 9.80 31.93
CA ALA A 1202 2.19 8.71 31.23
C ALA A 1202 2.53 8.86 29.75
N ILE A 1203 3.11 7.81 29.16
CA ILE A 1203 3.61 7.70 27.78
C ILE A 1203 5.10 8.05 27.62
N GLN A 1204 5.82 7.02 27.15
CA GLN A 1204 7.06 6.96 26.37
C GLN A 1204 7.90 8.23 26.28
N THR A 1205 9.18 8.08 26.66
CA THR A 1205 10.25 9.03 26.36
C THR A 1205 10.25 9.44 24.88
N PRO A 1206 10.00 10.73 24.59
CA PRO A 1206 10.62 11.40 23.45
C PRO A 1206 12.11 11.60 23.79
N LYS A 1207 13.02 11.38 22.84
CA LYS A 1207 14.38 11.86 23.02
C LYS A 1207 14.34 13.39 23.08
N ALA A 1208 14.73 13.90 24.24
CA ALA A 1208 14.99 15.30 24.49
C ALA A 1208 16.00 15.86 23.47
N LEU A 1209 15.66 16.99 22.87
CA LEU A 1209 16.62 17.96 22.36
C LEU A 1209 17.43 18.49 23.56
N GLY A 1210 18.68 18.07 23.65
CA GLY A 1210 19.65 18.66 24.57
C GLY A 1210 20.05 20.05 24.09
N ALA A 1211 19.53 21.08 24.73
CA ALA A 1211 20.18 22.39 24.80
C ALA A 1211 20.72 22.56 26.22
N THR A 1212 21.95 22.11 26.45
CA THR A 1212 22.74 22.50 27.61
C THR A 1212 23.14 23.97 27.46
N PHE A 1213 22.55 24.83 28.29
CA PHE A 1213 23.10 26.16 28.56
C PHE A 1213 24.42 26.00 29.34
N TYR A 1214 25.55 26.37 28.75
CA TYR A 1214 26.76 26.69 29.51
C TYR A 1214 26.58 28.10 30.09
N ALA A 1215 26.37 28.18 31.41
CA ALA A 1215 26.57 29.40 32.18
C ALA A 1215 27.93 29.27 32.90
N GLU A 1216 28.95 29.96 32.39
CA GLU A 1216 30.11 30.30 33.21
C GLU A 1216 29.71 31.39 34.20
N SER A 1217 29.72 31.07 35.50
CA SER A 1217 29.97 32.08 36.52
C SER A 1217 30.75 31.42 37.66
N ASN A 1218 32.07 31.59 37.62
CA ASN A 1218 32.89 31.59 38.83
C ASN A 1218 32.88 33.01 39.36
N GLU A 1219 32.29 33.22 40.53
CA GLU A 1219 32.91 33.96 41.64
C GLU A 1219 32.03 33.80 42.87
N GLY A 1220 32.51 33.01 43.83
CA GLY A 1220 31.89 32.90 45.14
C GLY A 1220 32.20 34.11 45.98
N LEU A 1221 31.23 34.54 46.79
CA LEU A 1221 31.48 35.14 48.09
C LEU A 1221 30.29 34.84 49.00
N ALA A 1222 30.64 34.26 50.14
CA ALA A 1222 29.79 33.73 51.17
C ALA A 1222 28.94 34.81 51.87
N ILE A 1223 27.87 34.38 52.54
CA ILE A 1223 27.73 34.39 54.02
C ILE A 1223 26.25 34.11 54.37
N GLN A 1224 26.06 33.05 55.14
CA GLN A 1224 24.85 32.72 55.93
C GLN A 1224 24.57 33.79 57.02
N PRO A 1225 23.37 33.87 57.62
CA PRO A 1225 22.35 32.82 57.76
C PRO A 1225 21.02 33.07 57.04
#